data_AF-A0A673HCC6-F1
#
_entry.id   AF-A0A673HCC6-F1
#
_cell.length_a   1.000
_cell.length_b   1.000
_cell.length_c   1.000
_cell.angle_alpha   90.00
_cell.angle_beta   90.00
_cell.angle_gamma   90.00
#
_symmetry.space_group_name_H-M   'P 1'
#
loop_
_entity.id
_entity.type
_entity.pdbx_description
1 polymer ?
#
loop_
_entity_poly.entity_id
_entity_poly.type
_entity_poly.pdbx_seq_one_letter_code
_entity_poly.pdbx_strand_id
1 'polypeptide(L)'
;MTMMMMMCSSLVLLGLIGVSASSSGSSSSSPRMKLSYKDLQQFNGIKWFDLEHSCCFGALLLDEERGRLFVGARNFLLSLSLDNISKQEQKIYWPAPVDWREECNWAGKDINTDCVNYVKVLHHYNRTHLYACGTGAFHPTCAYVEVGQKIEDHVFKIDPSMVEDGKGKSPYDPRHTSASVLIGDELYAGVATDLMGRDFTIFRSMGRRLSIRTEQHDSRWLNEPKFIAAVGVPESENPDDDKVFFFFRETAVEAQGFGKVTYSRIGQLCRNDMGGQRSLVNKWTTFLKARLVCSVPGNDGTETHFDELRDVFLLQTRDRKNPLIYTVFTTSSSVFQGSAVCLYTMNDIRRAFLGPFAHKEGPNYQWVPFQGKVPYPRPGMCPSKTFGSFESTKGFPDNVIQFARHHPLMFNPVTPLGGRPLFLRTGIPYTFTQITVDRVNAADGHYDVMFIGTDIGSVLKVISVPKGSWSNTELLLEELQVFKDSSSIISMQISSKRQTLFVGSQTGVVQVPLHRCSMYGKACAECCLARDPYCAWDGHTCTRYLPNTKRRFRRQDVRNGDPNALCSGDHQKQRVLEKRLYAVDGSSSFLECNPKSLQAQITWTYQRHPENSREEVRERSETERGLLLRRAVRRDGGVYQCHAMEHGFTQTILAITLEILPLAGSAPSAPIPRSPLWYRDFMQLVDHPNLNTVDQICEQVWSLRKGRNRRTHDGRPASRVPRSAGE
;
A
#
# COMPACT_ATOMS: atom_id res chain seq x y z
N MET A 1 56.34 31.92 32.62
CA MET A 1 55.15 31.04 32.59
C MET A 1 54.35 31.33 31.32
N THR A 2 55.05 31.27 30.19
CA THR A 2 54.73 31.94 28.92
C THR A 2 55.18 31.05 27.75
N MET A 3 55.13 29.74 27.96
CA MET A 3 55.48 28.73 26.95
C MET A 3 54.46 27.58 26.90
N MET A 4 53.29 27.76 27.52
CA MET A 4 52.20 26.76 27.55
C MET A 4 50.88 27.28 26.97
N MET A 5 50.89 28.50 26.41
CA MET A 5 49.72 29.10 25.74
C MET A 5 49.83 29.12 24.21
N MET A 6 51.00 28.81 23.64
CA MET A 6 51.21 28.78 22.18
C MET A 6 50.94 27.42 21.52
N MET A 7 50.66 26.36 22.28
CA MET A 7 50.29 25.05 21.70
C MET A 7 48.78 24.78 21.59
N CYS A 8 47.92 25.64 22.15
CA CYS A 8 46.47 25.49 22.02
C CYS A 8 45.87 26.19 20.79
N SER A 9 46.60 27.11 20.13
CA SER A 9 46.06 27.85 18.98
C SER A 9 46.40 27.24 17.61
N SER A 10 47.25 26.21 17.56
CA SER A 10 47.60 25.51 16.29
C SER A 10 46.88 24.19 16.08
N LEU A 11 46.06 23.73 17.03
CA LEU A 11 45.22 22.52 16.91
C LEU A 11 43.73 22.83 16.60
N VAL A 12 43.34 24.10 16.60
CA VAL A 12 41.97 24.53 16.25
C VAL A 12 41.86 24.99 14.79
N LEU A 13 42.98 25.15 14.07
CA LEU A 13 42.98 25.62 12.68
C LEU A 13 43.28 24.54 11.62
N LEU A 14 43.39 23.26 12.02
CA LEU A 14 43.52 22.11 11.10
C LEU A 14 42.27 21.19 11.09
N GLY A 15 41.15 21.65 11.66
CA GLY A 15 39.87 20.93 11.65
C GLY A 15 38.88 21.37 10.57
N LEU A 16 39.31 22.14 9.56
CA LEU A 16 38.46 22.68 8.49
C LEU A 16 38.93 22.26 7.09
N ILE A 17 39.46 21.05 6.96
CA ILE A 17 39.50 20.36 5.66
C ILE A 17 38.19 19.58 5.58
N GLY A 18 37.28 20.09 4.76
CA GLY A 18 35.99 19.49 4.50
C GLY A 18 36.15 18.04 4.06
N VAL A 19 35.85 17.13 4.98
CA VAL A 19 35.41 15.79 4.61
C VAL A 19 34.01 16.00 4.05
N SER A 20 33.94 16.19 2.74
CA SER A 20 32.75 15.84 1.97
C SER A 20 32.54 14.35 2.14
N ALA A 21 31.92 13.98 3.27
CA ALA A 21 31.31 12.69 3.44
C ALA A 21 30.25 12.62 2.35
N SER A 22 30.57 11.93 1.26
CA SER A 22 29.59 11.36 0.37
C SER A 22 28.76 10.42 1.21
N SER A 23 27.71 10.96 1.84
CA SER A 23 26.60 10.19 2.34
C SER A 23 26.04 9.46 1.14
N SER A 24 26.47 8.22 0.93
CA SER A 24 25.65 7.22 0.26
C SER A 24 24.48 6.88 1.17
N GLY A 25 23.71 7.90 1.57
CA GLY A 25 22.35 7.71 2.04
C GLY A 25 21.60 7.16 0.84
N SER A 26 20.93 6.03 1.01
CA SER A 26 19.92 5.55 0.08
C SER A 26 19.00 6.74 -0.21
N SER A 27 19.16 7.38 -1.37
CA SER A 27 18.27 8.44 -1.78
C SER A 27 16.90 7.79 -1.84
N SER A 28 15.99 8.23 -0.97
CA SER A 28 14.61 7.76 -1.03
C SER A 28 14.04 8.35 -2.31
N SER A 29 14.23 7.65 -3.44
CA SER A 29 13.93 8.21 -4.76
C SER A 29 12.49 8.71 -4.77
N SER A 30 12.28 9.99 -5.07
CA SER A 30 10.93 10.54 -5.24
C SER A 30 10.18 9.67 -6.27
N PRO A 31 8.85 9.48 -6.13
CA PRO A 31 8.11 8.81 -7.17
C PRO A 31 8.26 9.57 -8.49
N ARG A 32 8.42 8.88 -9.61
CA ARG A 32 8.52 9.55 -10.90
C ARG A 32 7.28 10.42 -11.15
N MET A 33 6.09 9.90 -10.90
CA MET A 33 4.85 10.68 -10.93
C MET A 33 4.08 10.56 -9.61
N LYS A 34 3.53 11.68 -9.15
CA LYS A 34 2.59 11.70 -8.02
C LYS A 34 1.25 12.25 -8.50
N LEU A 35 0.18 11.49 -8.29
CA LEU A 35 -1.17 11.88 -8.71
C LEU A 35 -2.06 12.05 -7.48
N SER A 36 -2.61 13.25 -7.33
CA SER A 36 -3.57 13.55 -6.28
C SER A 36 -4.92 12.88 -6.59
N TYR A 37 -5.77 12.76 -5.57
CA TYR A 37 -7.12 12.24 -5.74
C TYR A 37 -7.91 13.01 -6.81
N LYS A 38 -7.73 14.33 -6.89
CA LYS A 38 -8.39 15.17 -7.90
C LYS A 38 -7.91 14.83 -9.32
N ASP A 39 -6.61 14.59 -9.49
CA ASP A 39 -6.06 14.19 -10.79
C ASP A 39 -6.66 12.85 -11.22
N LEU A 40 -6.70 11.87 -10.30
CA LEU A 40 -7.27 10.56 -10.58
C LEU A 40 -8.74 10.62 -10.99
N GLN A 41 -9.54 11.50 -10.38
CA GLN A 41 -10.93 11.72 -10.78
C GLN A 41 -11.05 12.34 -12.18
N GLN A 42 -10.23 13.35 -12.49
CA GLN A 42 -10.28 14.04 -13.78
C GLN A 42 -9.99 13.12 -14.97
N PHE A 43 -9.11 12.14 -14.80
CA PHE A 43 -8.77 11.18 -15.85
C PHE A 43 -9.67 9.94 -15.88
N ASN A 44 -10.79 9.93 -15.13
CA ASN A 44 -11.61 8.73 -14.89
C ASN A 44 -10.76 7.52 -14.47
N GLY A 45 -9.67 7.80 -13.74
CA GLY A 45 -8.61 6.86 -13.44
C GLY A 45 -8.88 5.97 -12.23
N ILE A 46 -9.98 6.20 -11.52
CA ILE A 46 -10.45 5.37 -10.41
C ILE A 46 -11.98 5.31 -10.39
N LYS A 47 -12.53 4.21 -9.88
CA LYS A 47 -13.95 4.09 -9.51
C LYS A 47 -14.02 3.82 -8.02
N TRP A 48 -15.04 4.31 -7.34
CA TRP A 48 -15.13 4.27 -5.89
C TRP A 48 -16.51 3.79 -5.44
N PHE A 49 -16.55 3.07 -4.34
CA PHE A 49 -17.77 2.59 -3.71
C PHE A 49 -17.69 2.84 -2.20
N ASP A 50 -18.73 3.46 -1.65
CA ASP A 50 -18.95 3.58 -0.21
C ASP A 50 -20.34 3.08 0.17
N LEU A 51 -20.60 2.99 1.47
CA LEU A 51 -21.89 2.59 1.99
C LEU A 51 -22.22 3.40 3.24
N GLU A 52 -23.34 4.10 3.22
CA GLU A 52 -23.84 4.83 4.38
C GLU A 52 -24.00 3.93 5.61
N HIS A 53 -23.61 4.44 6.78
CA HIS A 53 -23.66 3.73 8.06
C HIS A 53 -22.86 2.41 8.13
N SER A 54 -21.90 2.21 7.22
CA SER A 54 -20.94 1.11 7.29
C SER A 54 -19.51 1.64 7.19
N CYS A 55 -18.55 0.76 7.43
CA CYS A 55 -17.12 1.04 7.35
C CYS A 55 -16.35 -0.25 7.13
N CYS A 56 -15.02 -0.09 7.07
CA CYS A 56 -14.10 -1.15 7.44
C CYS A 56 -14.12 -2.31 6.43
N PHE A 57 -13.91 -1.96 5.16
CA PHE A 57 -13.97 -2.84 3.99
C PHE A 57 -12.69 -3.71 3.88
N GLY A 58 -12.44 -4.52 4.91
CA GLY A 58 -11.19 -5.26 5.10
C GLY A 58 -11.15 -6.66 4.48
N ALA A 59 -12.31 -7.33 4.32
CA ALA A 59 -12.36 -8.66 3.73
C ALA A 59 -12.75 -8.56 2.25
N LEU A 60 -11.78 -8.75 1.35
CA LEU A 60 -11.99 -8.71 -0.11
C LEU A 60 -11.78 -10.11 -0.71
N LEU A 61 -12.77 -10.59 -1.46
CA LEU A 61 -12.70 -11.85 -2.19
C LEU A 61 -13.00 -11.60 -3.68
N LEU A 62 -11.97 -11.71 -4.51
CA LEU A 62 -12.05 -11.49 -5.96
C LEU A 62 -12.54 -12.76 -6.68
N ASP A 63 -13.65 -12.65 -7.40
CA ASP A 63 -14.21 -13.72 -8.23
C ASP A 63 -14.23 -13.33 -9.71
N GLU A 64 -13.16 -13.67 -10.42
CA GLU A 64 -13.05 -13.38 -11.85
C GLU A 64 -14.01 -14.19 -12.72
N GLU A 65 -14.44 -15.37 -12.27
CA GLU A 65 -15.34 -16.26 -13.01
C GLU A 65 -16.75 -15.68 -13.05
N ARG A 66 -17.26 -15.24 -11.90
CA ARG A 66 -18.57 -14.58 -11.78
C ARG A 66 -18.56 -13.12 -12.15
N GLY A 67 -17.37 -12.52 -12.29
CA GLY A 67 -17.25 -11.09 -12.55
C GLY A 67 -17.66 -10.24 -11.34
N ARG A 68 -17.45 -10.75 -10.11
CA ARG A 68 -17.86 -10.10 -8.86
C ARG A 68 -16.68 -9.90 -7.89
N LEU A 69 -16.73 -8.83 -7.12
CA LEU A 69 -15.91 -8.62 -5.93
C LEU A 69 -16.82 -8.73 -4.70
N PHE A 70 -16.58 -9.72 -3.86
CA PHE A 70 -17.28 -9.84 -2.58
C PHE A 70 -16.53 -9.08 -1.50
N VAL A 71 -17.26 -8.29 -0.70
CA VAL A 71 -16.68 -7.42 0.32
C VAL A 71 -17.38 -7.62 1.65
N GLY A 72 -16.60 -7.91 2.69
CA GLY A 72 -17.03 -7.92 4.07
C GLY A 72 -16.77 -6.57 4.72
N ALA A 73 -17.81 -6.01 5.34
CA ALA A 73 -17.78 -4.71 6.01
C ALA A 73 -18.49 -4.80 7.38
N ARG A 74 -18.61 -3.66 8.08
CA ARG A 74 -19.42 -3.55 9.30
C ARG A 74 -20.90 -3.76 8.97
N ASN A 75 -21.50 -4.81 9.52
CA ASN A 75 -22.89 -5.27 9.39
C ASN A 75 -23.33 -5.64 7.96
N PHE A 76 -22.42 -5.66 6.99
CA PHE A 76 -22.78 -5.90 5.60
C PHE A 76 -21.83 -6.87 4.89
N LEU A 77 -22.42 -7.70 4.05
CA LEU A 77 -21.76 -8.37 2.94
C LEU A 77 -22.20 -7.72 1.64
N LEU A 78 -21.26 -7.50 0.73
CA LEU A 78 -21.49 -6.82 -0.53
C LEU A 78 -21.01 -7.68 -1.69
N SER A 79 -21.71 -7.57 -2.82
CA SER A 79 -21.33 -8.14 -4.11
C SER A 79 -21.28 -7.00 -5.12
N LEU A 80 -20.08 -6.62 -5.54
CA LEU A 80 -19.81 -5.51 -6.44
C LEU A 80 -19.43 -6.02 -7.83
N SER A 81 -19.80 -5.32 -8.89
CA SER A 81 -19.40 -5.69 -10.26
C SER A 81 -17.92 -5.39 -10.51
N LEU A 82 -17.17 -6.32 -11.10
CA LEU A 82 -15.77 -6.06 -11.49
C LEU A 82 -15.65 -5.09 -12.67
N ASP A 83 -16.70 -4.92 -13.47
CA ASP A 83 -16.71 -3.95 -14.57
C ASP A 83 -16.81 -2.52 -14.04
N ASN A 84 -17.63 -2.30 -13.01
CA ASN A 84 -17.72 -1.04 -12.30
C ASN A 84 -18.24 -1.26 -10.88
N ILE A 85 -17.35 -1.12 -9.89
CA ILE A 85 -17.72 -1.35 -8.48
C ILE A 85 -18.77 -0.36 -7.95
N SER A 86 -18.95 0.79 -8.61
CA SER A 86 -19.94 1.81 -8.24
C SER A 86 -21.34 1.51 -8.78
N LYS A 87 -21.55 0.37 -9.45
CA LYS A 87 -22.81 -0.01 -10.08
C LYS A 87 -23.16 -1.47 -9.78
N GLN A 88 -24.46 -1.78 -9.83
CA GLN A 88 -25.00 -3.15 -9.74
C GLN A 88 -24.60 -3.86 -8.43
N GLU A 89 -24.55 -3.10 -7.33
CA GLU A 89 -24.28 -3.63 -6.01
C GLU A 89 -25.45 -4.50 -5.51
N GLN A 90 -25.11 -5.60 -4.87
CA GLN A 90 -26.03 -6.35 -4.03
C GLN A 90 -25.49 -6.33 -2.61
N LYS A 91 -26.39 -6.22 -1.63
CA LYS A 91 -26.03 -6.12 -0.22
C LYS A 91 -26.87 -7.04 0.63
N ILE A 92 -26.23 -7.70 1.59
CA ILE A 92 -26.88 -8.44 2.66
C ILE A 92 -26.59 -7.69 3.95
N TYR A 93 -27.65 -7.25 4.64
CA TYR A 93 -27.54 -6.71 5.98
C TYR A 93 -27.46 -7.87 6.97
N TRP A 94 -26.33 -8.00 7.66
CA TRP A 94 -26.02 -9.10 8.57
C TRP A 94 -25.52 -8.56 9.93
N PRO A 95 -26.40 -7.90 10.72
CA PRO A 95 -26.07 -7.41 12.05
C PRO A 95 -26.05 -8.54 13.09
N ALA A 96 -25.47 -8.26 14.26
CA ALA A 96 -25.62 -9.14 15.42
C ALA A 96 -27.05 -9.04 16.01
N PRO A 97 -27.63 -10.14 16.54
CA PRO A 97 -28.87 -10.14 17.31
C PRO A 97 -28.86 -9.13 18.46
N VAL A 98 -30.02 -8.59 18.84
CA VAL A 98 -30.14 -7.56 19.88
C VAL A 98 -29.59 -8.07 21.22
N ASP A 99 -29.94 -9.29 21.62
CA ASP A 99 -29.52 -9.89 22.88
C ASP A 99 -27.99 -9.94 23.01
N TRP A 100 -27.28 -10.37 21.95
CA TRP A 100 -25.81 -10.40 21.95
C TRP A 100 -25.19 -8.99 22.01
N ARG A 101 -25.86 -7.99 21.41
CA ARG A 101 -25.40 -6.60 21.51
C ARG A 101 -25.57 -6.05 22.92
N GLU A 102 -26.66 -6.41 23.61
CA GLU A 102 -26.89 -6.05 25.01
C GLU A 102 -25.88 -6.75 25.93
N GLU A 103 -25.64 -8.05 25.75
CA GLU A 103 -24.61 -8.80 26.49
C GLU A 103 -23.22 -8.19 26.31
N CYS A 104 -22.84 -7.87 25.06
CA CYS A 104 -21.60 -7.19 24.74
C CYS A 104 -21.48 -5.82 25.45
N ASN A 105 -22.57 -5.06 25.50
CA ASN A 105 -22.61 -3.77 26.18
C ASN A 105 -22.53 -3.91 27.71
N TRP A 106 -23.18 -4.92 28.31
CA TRP A 106 -23.04 -5.24 29.73
C TRP A 106 -21.61 -5.70 30.08
N ALA A 107 -20.89 -6.29 29.13
CA ALA A 107 -19.47 -6.60 29.25
C ALA A 107 -18.55 -5.35 29.12
N GLY A 108 -19.12 -4.14 29.02
CA GLY A 108 -18.40 -2.87 29.02
C GLY A 108 -17.82 -2.46 27.66
N LYS A 109 -18.34 -3.02 26.56
CA LYS A 109 -17.95 -2.65 25.19
C LYS A 109 -18.88 -1.59 24.62
N ASP A 110 -18.41 -0.82 23.63
CA ASP A 110 -19.21 0.24 23.04
C ASP A 110 -20.32 -0.30 22.12
N ILE A 111 -21.57 0.05 22.41
CA ILE A 111 -22.76 -0.46 21.70
C ILE A 111 -22.81 -0.11 20.20
N ASN A 112 -22.14 0.97 19.81
CA ASN A 112 -22.18 1.48 18.45
C ASN A 112 -21.01 0.97 17.62
N THR A 113 -19.81 0.90 18.20
CA THR A 113 -18.56 0.62 17.48
C THR A 113 -18.08 -0.81 17.68
N ASP A 114 -18.19 -1.36 18.89
CA ASP A 114 -17.67 -2.68 19.25
C ASP A 114 -18.74 -3.77 19.12
N CYS A 115 -19.96 -3.51 19.63
CA CYS A 115 -21.07 -4.46 19.66
C CYS A 115 -21.86 -4.51 18.36
N VAL A 116 -21.14 -4.75 17.26
CA VAL A 116 -21.68 -4.93 15.91
C VAL A 116 -20.99 -6.10 15.23
N ASN A 117 -21.50 -6.52 14.08
CA ASN A 117 -20.88 -7.59 13.32
C ASN A 117 -19.87 -6.99 12.33
N TYR A 118 -18.59 -7.34 12.43
CA TYR A 118 -17.60 -7.06 11.39
C TYR A 118 -17.29 -8.34 10.66
N VAL A 119 -17.56 -8.40 9.36
CA VAL A 119 -17.15 -9.56 8.55
C VAL A 119 -15.64 -9.56 8.41
N LYS A 120 -14.99 -10.65 8.84
CA LYS A 120 -13.53 -10.80 8.88
C LYS A 120 -13.00 -11.88 7.95
N VAL A 121 -13.81 -12.89 7.66
CA VAL A 121 -13.43 -14.06 6.87
C VAL A 121 -14.37 -14.20 5.69
N LEU A 122 -13.80 -14.38 4.50
CA LEU A 122 -14.52 -14.63 3.25
C LEU A 122 -13.73 -15.61 2.38
N HIS A 123 -14.35 -16.74 2.02
CA HIS A 123 -13.76 -17.75 1.14
C HIS A 123 -14.77 -18.29 0.14
N HIS A 124 -14.28 -18.78 -1.00
CA HIS A 124 -15.08 -19.62 -1.89
C HIS A 124 -15.30 -20.99 -1.24
N TYR A 125 -16.55 -21.36 -0.96
CA TYR A 125 -16.86 -22.69 -0.42
C TYR A 125 -17.08 -23.70 -1.52
N ASN A 126 -17.95 -23.37 -2.49
CA ASN A 126 -18.21 -24.19 -3.66
C ASN A 126 -18.70 -23.32 -4.83
N ARG A 127 -19.29 -23.95 -5.86
CA ARG A 127 -19.80 -23.24 -7.05
C ARG A 127 -21.07 -22.41 -6.82
N THR A 128 -21.75 -22.57 -5.69
CA THR A 128 -23.01 -21.86 -5.40
C THR A 128 -22.95 -21.07 -4.09
N HIS A 129 -21.97 -21.33 -3.23
CA HIS A 129 -21.86 -20.73 -1.92
C HIS A 129 -20.46 -20.18 -1.64
N LEU A 130 -20.43 -19.06 -0.93
CA LEU A 130 -19.26 -18.57 -0.20
C LEU A 130 -19.36 -18.98 1.27
N TYR A 131 -18.23 -18.97 1.97
CA TYR A 131 -18.18 -19.08 3.42
C TYR A 131 -17.78 -17.73 4.02
N ALA A 132 -18.63 -17.17 4.88
CA ALA A 132 -18.41 -15.88 5.51
C ALA A 132 -18.45 -16.00 7.03
N CYS A 133 -17.56 -15.30 7.74
CA CYS A 133 -17.63 -15.19 9.20
C CYS A 133 -17.40 -13.77 9.67
N GLY A 134 -18.05 -13.40 10.77
CA GLY A 134 -17.90 -12.10 11.40
C GLY A 134 -17.80 -12.16 12.93
N THR A 135 -17.59 -11.01 13.56
CA THR A 135 -17.41 -10.89 15.02
C THR A 135 -18.71 -11.04 15.80
N GLY A 136 -19.86 -10.82 15.16
CA GLY A 136 -21.19 -10.96 15.74
C GLY A 136 -21.38 -10.29 17.11
N ALA A 137 -20.86 -9.07 17.30
CA ALA A 137 -20.86 -8.37 18.59
C ALA A 137 -20.21 -9.19 19.74
N PHE A 138 -18.99 -9.69 19.51
CA PHE A 138 -18.30 -10.61 20.42
C PHE A 138 -18.99 -11.97 20.58
N HIS A 139 -19.83 -12.37 19.63
CA HIS A 139 -20.32 -13.73 19.44
C HIS A 139 -20.02 -14.13 17.98
N PRO A 140 -18.80 -14.61 17.68
CA PRO A 140 -18.41 -14.90 16.31
C PRO A 140 -19.39 -15.87 15.64
N THR A 141 -19.81 -15.55 14.43
CA THR A 141 -20.74 -16.38 13.64
C THR A 141 -20.25 -16.55 12.23
N CYS A 142 -20.62 -17.68 11.63
CA CYS A 142 -20.35 -17.99 10.23
C CYS A 142 -21.63 -18.34 9.48
N ALA A 143 -21.64 -18.14 8.16
CA ALA A 143 -22.76 -18.49 7.30
C ALA A 143 -22.30 -18.88 5.90
N TYR A 144 -23.07 -19.75 5.26
CA TYR A 144 -22.95 -19.99 3.82
C TYR A 144 -23.77 -18.94 3.06
N VAL A 145 -23.13 -18.25 2.13
CA VAL A 145 -23.75 -17.19 1.33
C VAL A 145 -24.03 -17.73 -0.05
N GLU A 146 -25.31 -17.89 -0.41
CA GLU A 146 -25.71 -18.34 -1.74
C GLU A 146 -25.44 -17.22 -2.76
N VAL A 147 -24.75 -17.57 -3.85
CA VAL A 147 -24.32 -16.65 -4.91
C VAL A 147 -24.72 -17.17 -6.29
N GLY A 148 -25.19 -16.26 -7.14
CA GLY A 148 -25.45 -16.52 -8.56
C GLY A 148 -24.18 -16.89 -9.33
N GLN A 149 -24.33 -17.55 -10.49
CA GLN A 149 -23.17 -17.92 -11.32
C GLN A 149 -22.81 -16.85 -12.34
N LYS A 150 -23.78 -16.04 -12.75
CA LYS A 150 -23.60 -14.93 -13.69
C LYS A 150 -23.86 -13.59 -13.00
N ILE A 151 -23.36 -12.50 -13.60
CA ILE A 151 -23.65 -11.13 -13.14
C ILE A 151 -25.15 -10.84 -13.10
N GLU A 152 -25.90 -11.37 -14.07
CA GLU A 152 -27.35 -11.21 -14.22
C GLU A 152 -28.16 -11.96 -13.15
N ASP A 153 -27.57 -12.98 -12.52
CA ASP A 153 -28.23 -13.75 -11.49
C ASP A 153 -28.32 -12.90 -10.21
N HIS A 154 -29.52 -12.47 -9.85
CA HIS A 154 -29.74 -11.64 -8.67
C HIS A 154 -29.71 -12.42 -7.34
N VAL A 155 -28.96 -13.53 -7.28
CA VAL A 155 -28.85 -14.40 -6.11
C VAL A 155 -27.68 -13.96 -5.25
N PHE A 156 -28.00 -13.37 -4.10
CA PHE A 156 -27.04 -13.03 -3.05
C PHE A 156 -27.76 -12.99 -1.70
N LYS A 157 -27.76 -14.10 -0.97
CA LYS A 157 -28.51 -14.24 0.29
C LYS A 157 -27.85 -15.20 1.26
N ILE A 158 -28.08 -14.98 2.55
CA ILE A 158 -27.76 -15.91 3.63
C ILE A 158 -29.04 -16.61 4.05
N ASP A 159 -28.98 -17.92 4.26
CA ASP A 159 -30.02 -18.65 4.97
C ASP A 159 -29.80 -18.53 6.48
N PRO A 160 -30.68 -17.83 7.23
CA PRO A 160 -30.52 -17.64 8.68
C PRO A 160 -30.53 -18.96 9.47
N SER A 161 -31.15 -20.02 8.93
CA SER A 161 -31.20 -21.33 9.59
C SER A 161 -29.88 -22.10 9.52
N MET A 162 -28.98 -21.68 8.62
CA MET A 162 -27.68 -22.30 8.36
C MET A 162 -26.51 -21.50 8.96
N VAL A 163 -26.80 -20.59 9.90
CA VAL A 163 -25.78 -19.82 10.63
C VAL A 163 -25.13 -20.73 11.67
N GLU A 164 -23.80 -20.78 11.66
CA GLU A 164 -22.98 -21.62 12.52
C GLU A 164 -22.23 -20.78 13.57
N ASP A 165 -21.80 -21.46 14.65
CA ASP A 165 -20.82 -20.90 15.58
C ASP A 165 -19.48 -20.61 14.86
N GLY A 166 -18.99 -19.39 15.06
CA GLY A 166 -17.75 -18.86 14.48
C GLY A 166 -16.55 -18.97 15.41
N LYS A 167 -16.69 -19.55 16.62
CA LYS A 167 -15.57 -19.74 17.54
C LYS A 167 -14.42 -20.51 16.89
N GLY A 168 -13.22 -19.94 16.94
CA GLY A 168 -12.03 -20.51 16.28
C GLY A 168 -11.96 -20.28 14.77
N LYS A 169 -12.97 -19.63 14.16
CA LYS A 169 -13.02 -19.27 12.74
C LYS A 169 -12.88 -17.76 12.53
N SER A 170 -13.52 -16.97 13.40
CA SER A 170 -13.51 -15.50 13.40
C SER A 170 -13.20 -14.96 14.80
N PRO A 171 -12.54 -13.79 14.93
CA PRO A 171 -12.24 -13.20 16.23
C PRO A 171 -13.48 -12.64 16.91
N TYR A 172 -13.45 -12.58 18.24
CA TYR A 172 -14.47 -11.91 19.06
C TYR A 172 -14.37 -10.38 18.94
N ASP A 173 -13.16 -9.85 19.15
CA ASP A 173 -12.90 -8.40 19.13
C ASP A 173 -12.64 -7.92 17.68
N PRO A 174 -13.33 -6.86 17.20
CA PRO A 174 -13.12 -6.36 15.85
C PRO A 174 -11.74 -5.75 15.59
N ARG A 175 -10.96 -5.44 16.63
CA ARG A 175 -9.58 -4.96 16.52
C ARG A 175 -8.58 -6.09 16.31
N HIS A 176 -8.99 -7.34 16.53
CA HIS A 176 -8.18 -8.50 16.23
C HIS A 176 -8.28 -8.87 14.75
N THR A 177 -7.12 -9.13 14.17
CA THR A 177 -7.00 -9.64 12.80
C THR A 177 -7.19 -11.15 12.80
N SER A 178 -7.54 -11.69 11.64
CA SER A 178 -7.64 -13.12 11.38
C SER A 178 -6.83 -13.47 10.15
N ALA A 179 -6.07 -14.56 10.22
CA ALA A 179 -5.52 -15.21 9.04
C ALA A 179 -6.32 -16.49 8.79
N SER A 180 -6.76 -16.74 7.57
CA SER A 180 -7.47 -17.99 7.27
C SER A 180 -7.29 -18.44 5.82
N VAL A 181 -7.36 -19.75 5.62
CA VAL A 181 -7.39 -20.38 4.30
C VAL A 181 -8.35 -21.56 4.35
N LEU A 182 -9.22 -21.66 3.34
CA LEU A 182 -10.14 -22.77 3.16
C LEU A 182 -9.55 -23.72 2.11
N ILE A 183 -9.30 -24.98 2.49
CA ILE A 183 -8.70 -25.99 1.61
C ILE A 183 -9.63 -27.21 1.55
N GLY A 184 -10.36 -27.36 0.45
CA GLY A 184 -11.43 -28.35 0.38
C GLY A 184 -12.59 -27.91 1.27
N ASP A 185 -12.98 -28.76 2.21
CA ASP A 185 -14.03 -28.53 3.20
C ASP A 185 -13.50 -28.15 4.60
N GLU A 186 -12.18 -27.95 4.74
CA GLU A 186 -11.51 -27.66 6.01
C GLU A 186 -11.02 -26.21 6.07
N LEU A 187 -11.42 -25.48 7.10
CA LEU A 187 -10.96 -24.11 7.36
C LEU A 187 -9.82 -24.11 8.37
N TYR A 188 -8.68 -23.57 7.97
CA TYR A 188 -7.53 -23.30 8.82
C TYR A 188 -7.54 -21.82 9.17
N ALA A 189 -7.63 -21.48 10.46
CA ALA A 189 -7.76 -20.10 10.93
C ALA A 189 -6.85 -19.80 12.12
N GLY A 190 -6.14 -18.68 12.07
CA GLY A 190 -5.38 -18.09 13.17
C GLY A 190 -6.17 -16.93 13.74
N VAL A 191 -6.71 -17.08 14.94
CA VAL A 191 -7.61 -16.11 15.58
C VAL A 191 -7.44 -16.06 17.10
N ALA A 192 -7.92 -14.98 17.72
CA ALA A 192 -8.17 -14.91 19.16
C ALA A 192 -9.58 -15.47 19.44
N THR A 193 -9.68 -16.41 20.38
CA THR A 193 -10.90 -17.22 20.62
C THR A 193 -11.64 -16.92 21.90
N ASP A 194 -11.25 -15.87 22.63
CA ASP A 194 -11.89 -15.44 23.87
C ASP A 194 -12.28 -13.97 23.86
N LEU A 195 -13.25 -13.62 24.70
CA LEU A 195 -13.75 -12.25 24.90
C LEU A 195 -12.64 -11.29 25.36
N MET A 196 -11.69 -11.80 26.15
CA MET A 196 -10.58 -11.02 26.71
C MET A 196 -9.41 -10.84 25.74
N GLY A 197 -9.38 -11.58 24.63
CA GLY A 197 -8.29 -11.51 23.66
C GLY A 197 -6.95 -12.05 24.18
N ARG A 198 -6.98 -13.12 25.00
CA ARG A 198 -5.80 -13.76 25.60
C ARG A 198 -5.58 -15.19 25.10
N ASP A 199 -6.62 -15.88 24.63
CA ASP A 199 -6.50 -17.22 24.04
C ASP A 199 -6.36 -17.08 22.52
N PHE A 200 -5.14 -17.30 22.03
CA PHE A 200 -4.83 -17.28 20.60
C PHE A 200 -4.61 -18.71 20.11
N THR A 201 -5.13 -19.02 18.93
CA THR A 201 -4.96 -20.36 18.37
C THR A 201 -4.85 -20.35 16.87
N ILE A 202 -4.07 -21.31 16.35
CA ILE A 202 -4.23 -21.79 14.99
C ILE A 202 -5.14 -23.01 15.05
N PHE A 203 -6.27 -22.95 14.38
CA PHE A 203 -7.39 -23.87 14.50
C PHE A 203 -7.72 -24.46 13.12
N ARG A 204 -7.91 -25.78 13.05
CA ARG A 204 -8.60 -26.41 11.92
C ARG A 204 -9.99 -26.78 12.37
N SER A 205 -10.96 -26.34 11.60
CA SER A 205 -12.39 -26.60 11.79
C SER A 205 -13.03 -27.00 10.47
N MET A 206 -14.33 -27.32 10.53
CA MET A 206 -15.10 -27.84 9.39
C MET A 206 -14.58 -29.19 8.91
N GLY A 207 -15.23 -29.73 7.88
CA GLY A 207 -14.92 -31.03 7.31
C GLY A 207 -15.30 -32.20 8.22
N ARG A 208 -14.86 -33.40 7.83
CA ARG A 208 -15.20 -34.66 8.53
C ARG A 208 -14.24 -34.99 9.67
N ARG A 209 -13.07 -34.36 9.72
CA ARG A 209 -12.03 -34.64 10.71
C ARG A 209 -12.32 -33.89 12.00
N LEU A 210 -11.82 -34.42 13.11
CA LEU A 210 -11.88 -33.72 14.39
C LEU A 210 -11.11 -32.39 14.29
N SER A 211 -11.66 -31.37 14.95
CA SER A 211 -11.03 -30.06 15.07
C SER A 211 -9.72 -30.16 15.83
N ILE A 212 -8.70 -29.46 15.35
CA ILE A 212 -7.35 -29.46 15.94
C ILE A 212 -6.93 -28.03 16.24
N ARG A 213 -6.26 -27.84 17.37
CA ARG A 213 -5.79 -26.52 17.82
C ARG A 213 -4.34 -26.49 18.29
N THR A 214 -3.74 -25.32 18.39
CA THR A 214 -2.46 -25.16 19.08
C THR A 214 -2.64 -25.32 20.59
N GLU A 215 -1.57 -25.70 21.29
CA GLU A 215 -1.61 -25.83 22.74
C GLU A 215 -1.92 -24.49 23.42
N GLN A 216 -2.90 -24.50 24.34
CA GLN A 216 -3.34 -23.32 25.06
C GLN A 216 -2.39 -22.98 26.20
N HIS A 217 -2.25 -21.68 26.47
CA HIS A 217 -1.49 -21.15 27.61
C HIS A 217 0.00 -21.54 27.65
N ASP A 218 0.57 -21.98 26.51
CA ASP A 218 2.01 -22.22 26.36
C ASP A 218 2.61 -21.19 25.41
N SER A 219 3.34 -20.23 25.96
CA SER A 219 3.99 -19.15 25.19
C SER A 219 5.04 -19.63 24.19
N ARG A 220 5.54 -20.88 24.32
CA ARG A 220 6.44 -21.47 23.31
C ARG A 220 5.71 -21.67 21.99
N TRP A 221 4.42 -21.99 22.03
CA TRP A 221 3.59 -22.19 20.85
C TRP A 221 3.21 -20.86 20.22
N LEU A 222 2.50 -20.02 20.96
CA LEU A 222 2.03 -18.70 20.52
C LEU A 222 2.07 -17.73 21.69
N ASN A 223 2.68 -16.56 21.50
CA ASN A 223 2.80 -15.55 22.56
C ASN A 223 2.26 -14.18 22.12
N GLU A 224 0.97 -13.95 22.39
CA GLU A 224 0.23 -12.76 21.94
C GLU A 224 0.36 -12.49 20.42
N PRO A 225 0.13 -13.49 19.55
CA PRO A 225 0.29 -13.33 18.12
C PRO A 225 -0.71 -12.33 17.54
N LYS A 226 -0.27 -11.58 16.53
CA LYS A 226 -1.13 -10.90 15.55
C LYS A 226 -0.98 -11.66 14.24
N PHE A 227 -2.07 -12.25 13.76
CA PHE A 227 -2.08 -13.05 12.53
C PHE A 227 -2.25 -12.15 11.30
N ILE A 228 -1.50 -12.42 10.24
CA ILE A 228 -1.47 -11.64 8.99
C ILE A 228 -2.05 -12.46 7.83
N ALA A 229 -1.50 -13.65 7.56
CA ALA A 229 -1.91 -14.46 6.41
C ALA A 229 -1.80 -15.96 6.68
N ALA A 230 -2.58 -16.76 5.94
CA ALA A 230 -2.50 -18.22 5.93
C ALA A 230 -2.58 -18.72 4.49
N VAL A 231 -1.74 -19.70 4.13
CA VAL A 231 -1.68 -20.25 2.76
C VAL A 231 -1.41 -21.74 2.76
N GLY A 232 -2.05 -22.46 1.84
CA GLY A 232 -1.72 -23.86 1.54
C GLY A 232 -0.68 -23.93 0.43
N VAL A 233 0.39 -24.72 0.62
CA VAL A 233 1.42 -24.96 -0.39
C VAL A 233 1.66 -26.46 -0.50
N PRO A 234 1.53 -27.05 -1.69
CA PRO A 234 1.92 -28.44 -1.94
C PRO A 234 3.44 -28.61 -1.81
N GLU A 235 3.89 -29.66 -1.13
CA GLU A 235 5.33 -29.98 -1.04
C GLU A 235 5.77 -31.02 -2.08
N SER A 236 4.86 -31.90 -2.51
CA SER A 236 5.13 -32.93 -3.51
C SER A 236 3.90 -33.16 -4.40
N GLU A 237 3.93 -34.18 -5.26
CA GLU A 237 2.72 -34.64 -5.99
C GLU A 237 1.74 -35.38 -5.06
N ASN A 238 2.22 -35.85 -3.91
CA ASN A 238 1.40 -36.51 -2.91
C ASN A 238 0.77 -35.46 -1.97
N PRO A 239 -0.57 -35.35 -1.92
CA PRO A 239 -1.26 -34.38 -1.07
C PRO A 239 -1.05 -34.62 0.44
N ASP A 240 -0.58 -35.80 0.85
CA ASP A 240 -0.20 -36.05 2.25
C ASP A 240 1.01 -35.23 2.70
N ASP A 241 1.81 -34.73 1.75
CA ASP A 241 2.95 -33.86 2.04
C ASP A 241 2.54 -32.36 2.08
N ASP A 242 1.30 -32.02 1.71
CA ASP A 242 0.81 -30.64 1.69
C ASP A 242 0.95 -29.96 3.05
N LYS A 243 1.41 -28.71 3.03
CA LYS A 243 1.55 -27.90 4.23
C LYS A 243 0.68 -26.66 4.20
N VAL A 244 0.31 -26.22 5.40
CA VAL A 244 -0.34 -24.94 5.64
C VAL A 244 0.65 -24.04 6.39
N PHE A 245 0.91 -22.86 5.83
CA PHE A 245 1.79 -21.86 6.42
C PHE A 245 0.98 -20.72 7.01
N PHE A 246 1.38 -20.27 8.20
CA PHE A 246 0.79 -19.13 8.90
C PHE A 246 1.84 -18.04 9.08
N PHE A 247 1.49 -16.81 8.73
CA PHE A 247 2.33 -15.64 8.90
C PHE A 247 1.75 -14.76 10.00
N PHE A 248 2.58 -14.45 10.99
CA PHE A 248 2.15 -13.68 12.16
C PHE A 248 3.35 -12.98 12.78
N ARG A 249 3.08 -12.05 13.70
CA ARG A 249 4.09 -11.48 14.60
C ARG A 249 3.67 -11.73 16.03
N GLU A 250 4.63 -11.94 16.92
CA GLU A 250 4.35 -12.29 18.31
C GLU A 250 5.44 -11.73 19.23
N THR A 251 5.20 -11.76 20.54
CA THR A 251 6.23 -11.42 21.53
C THR A 251 7.28 -12.54 21.59
N ALA A 252 8.53 -12.22 21.30
CA ALA A 252 9.62 -13.18 21.18
C ALA A 252 10.03 -13.76 22.54
N VAL A 253 9.81 -15.08 22.72
CA VAL A 253 10.23 -15.81 23.93
C VAL A 253 11.75 -15.97 24.01
N GLU A 254 12.45 -15.82 22.88
CA GLU A 254 13.90 -15.86 22.76
C GLU A 254 14.62 -14.55 23.09
N ALA A 255 13.87 -13.45 23.13
CA ALA A 255 14.42 -12.12 23.40
C ALA A 255 14.03 -11.59 24.80
N GLN A 256 13.50 -12.44 25.70
CA GLN A 256 13.00 -12.04 27.01
C GLN A 256 14.01 -11.25 27.88
N GLY A 257 15.31 -11.41 27.66
CA GLY A 257 16.38 -10.64 28.34
C GLY A 257 16.52 -9.19 27.90
N PHE A 258 15.91 -8.79 26.78
CA PHE A 258 15.98 -7.44 26.20
C PHE A 258 14.66 -6.67 26.33
N GLY A 259 13.74 -7.14 27.18
CA GLY A 259 12.39 -6.60 27.32
C GLY A 259 11.39 -7.20 26.34
N LYS A 260 10.24 -6.54 26.14
CA LYS A 260 9.19 -7.02 25.23
C LYS A 260 9.56 -6.68 23.79
N VAL A 261 10.16 -7.65 23.09
CA VAL A 261 10.53 -7.56 21.67
C VAL A 261 9.53 -8.33 20.83
N THR A 262 9.04 -7.72 19.75
CA THR A 262 8.19 -8.40 18.75
C THR A 262 9.08 -9.03 17.69
N TYR A 263 8.81 -10.27 17.30
CA TYR A 263 9.38 -10.86 16.08
C TYR A 263 8.29 -11.32 15.12
N SER A 264 8.59 -11.21 13.84
CA SER A 264 7.79 -11.80 12.78
C SER A 264 8.13 -13.28 12.59
N ARG A 265 7.11 -14.07 12.26
CA ARG A 265 7.14 -15.52 12.23
C ARG A 265 6.49 -16.07 10.97
N ILE A 266 7.03 -17.20 10.54
CA ILE A 266 6.34 -18.16 9.70
C ILE A 266 6.16 -19.45 10.50
N GLY A 267 4.92 -19.92 10.61
CA GLY A 267 4.56 -21.22 11.15
C GLY A 267 4.23 -22.19 10.02
N GLN A 268 4.52 -23.49 10.20
CA GLN A 268 4.12 -24.56 9.28
C GLN A 268 3.30 -25.62 10.02
N LEU A 269 2.41 -26.28 9.28
CA LEU A 269 1.56 -27.39 9.71
C LEU A 269 1.43 -28.40 8.56
N CYS A 270 1.35 -29.68 8.87
CA CYS A 270 0.94 -30.69 7.89
C CYS A 270 -0.58 -30.70 7.75
N ARG A 271 -1.06 -30.68 6.51
CA ARG A 271 -2.50 -30.67 6.21
C ARG A 271 -3.22 -31.91 6.75
N ASN A 272 -2.56 -33.06 6.71
CA ASN A 272 -3.11 -34.35 7.16
C ASN A 272 -2.83 -34.68 8.64
N ASP A 273 -2.42 -33.71 9.46
CA ASP A 273 -2.23 -33.91 10.90
C ASP A 273 -3.57 -34.30 11.57
N MET A 274 -3.55 -35.37 12.37
CA MET A 274 -4.70 -35.93 13.06
C MET A 274 -4.62 -35.77 14.59
N GLY A 275 -3.61 -35.06 15.07
CA GLY A 275 -3.25 -34.98 16.48
C GLY A 275 -2.54 -36.24 16.96
N GLY A 276 -2.19 -36.27 18.24
CA GLY A 276 -1.58 -37.43 18.86
C GLY A 276 -2.60 -38.39 19.44
N GLN A 277 -2.18 -39.65 19.66
CA GLN A 277 -3.05 -40.71 20.17
C GLN A 277 -3.34 -40.60 21.68
N ARG A 278 -2.32 -40.22 22.47
CA ARG A 278 -2.40 -40.14 23.95
C ARG A 278 -2.06 -38.73 24.46
N SER A 279 -0.94 -38.19 23.99
CA SER A 279 -0.54 -36.79 24.18
C SER A 279 -0.94 -35.97 22.96
N LEU A 280 -1.17 -34.66 23.14
CA LEU A 280 -1.61 -33.77 22.06
C LEU A 280 -2.88 -34.26 21.32
N VAL A 281 -3.82 -34.86 22.05
CA VAL A 281 -5.14 -35.23 21.50
C VAL A 281 -5.87 -33.95 21.08
N ASN A 282 -6.38 -33.92 19.85
CA ASN A 282 -7.00 -32.73 19.22
C ASN A 282 -6.10 -31.48 19.23
N LYS A 283 -4.78 -31.68 19.31
CA LYS A 283 -3.77 -30.61 19.20
C LYS A 283 -2.80 -30.93 18.07
N TRP A 284 -2.24 -29.91 17.44
CA TRP A 284 -1.27 -30.11 16.36
C TRP A 284 -0.07 -30.92 16.87
N THR A 285 0.45 -31.83 16.04
CA THR A 285 1.68 -32.59 16.34
C THR A 285 2.84 -32.20 15.42
N THR A 286 2.52 -31.46 14.34
CA THR A 286 3.45 -31.05 13.29
C THR A 286 3.76 -29.55 13.27
N PHE A 287 3.21 -28.78 14.22
CA PHE A 287 3.42 -27.33 14.29
C PHE A 287 4.87 -26.98 14.59
N LEU A 288 5.47 -26.19 13.70
CA LEU A 288 6.77 -25.53 13.92
C LEU A 288 6.67 -24.06 13.50
N LYS A 289 7.50 -23.20 14.09
CA LYS A 289 7.65 -21.80 13.71
C LYS A 289 9.11 -21.37 13.63
N ALA A 290 9.42 -20.45 12.74
CA ALA A 290 10.74 -19.85 12.57
C ALA A 290 10.64 -18.32 12.55
N ARG A 291 11.71 -17.62 12.96
CA ARG A 291 11.80 -16.15 12.79
C ARG A 291 11.89 -15.81 11.30
N LEU A 292 11.10 -14.85 10.86
CA LEU A 292 11.13 -14.30 9.51
C LEU A 292 11.86 -12.95 9.57
N VAL A 293 13.06 -12.86 9.00
CA VAL A 293 13.96 -11.70 9.16
C VAL A 293 13.90 -10.82 7.92
N CYS A 294 13.63 -9.53 8.11
CA CYS A 294 13.84 -8.48 7.11
C CYS A 294 14.73 -7.40 7.74
N SER A 295 15.97 -7.28 7.28
CA SER A 295 16.95 -6.36 7.87
C SER A 295 17.90 -5.75 6.85
N VAL A 296 18.41 -4.57 7.17
CA VAL A 296 19.46 -3.90 6.39
C VAL A 296 20.78 -4.03 7.16
N PRO A 297 21.81 -4.67 6.58
CA PRO A 297 23.12 -4.74 7.21
C PRO A 297 23.79 -3.37 7.15
N GLY A 298 24.22 -2.86 8.30
CA GLY A 298 25.03 -1.65 8.41
C GLY A 298 26.51 -1.91 8.11
N ASN A 299 27.27 -0.85 7.83
CA ASN A 299 28.71 -0.93 7.54
C ASN A 299 29.50 -1.54 8.70
N ASP A 300 29.01 -1.32 9.91
CA ASP A 300 29.61 -1.71 11.19
C ASP A 300 29.26 -3.17 11.55
N GLY A 301 28.50 -3.86 10.70
CA GLY A 301 27.97 -5.20 10.93
C GLY A 301 26.67 -5.24 11.74
N THR A 302 26.22 -4.11 12.30
CA THR A 302 24.91 -4.02 12.99
C THR A 302 23.77 -4.03 11.98
N GLU A 303 22.78 -4.90 12.20
CA GLU A 303 21.60 -4.97 11.34
C GLU A 303 20.45 -4.10 11.87
N THR A 304 19.86 -3.30 10.98
CA THR A 304 18.60 -2.61 11.27
C THR A 304 17.43 -3.53 10.90
N HIS A 305 16.71 -4.04 11.90
CA HIS A 305 15.60 -4.98 11.70
C HIS A 305 14.24 -4.29 11.52
N PHE A 306 13.41 -4.87 10.65
CA PHE A 306 12.01 -4.53 10.44
C PHE A 306 11.17 -5.72 10.94
N ASP A 307 10.91 -5.77 12.25
CA ASP A 307 10.30 -6.94 12.89
C ASP A 307 8.76 -6.91 12.92
N GLU A 308 8.12 -5.83 12.46
CA GLU A 308 6.65 -5.69 12.43
C GLU A 308 6.08 -6.06 11.05
N LEU A 309 5.83 -7.35 10.81
CA LEU A 309 5.12 -7.81 9.61
C LEU A 309 3.72 -7.18 9.53
N ARG A 310 3.35 -6.70 8.34
CA ARG A 310 2.08 -6.04 8.03
C ARG A 310 1.24 -6.82 7.03
N ASP A 311 1.86 -7.31 5.95
CA ASP A 311 1.15 -8.02 4.90
C ASP A 311 2.03 -9.04 4.17
N VAL A 312 1.40 -10.02 3.52
CA VAL A 312 2.04 -11.12 2.79
C VAL A 312 1.29 -11.39 1.49
N PHE A 313 2.02 -11.40 0.38
CA PHE A 313 1.50 -11.75 -0.93
C PHE A 313 2.26 -12.93 -1.54
N LEU A 314 1.52 -13.97 -1.96
CA LEU A 314 2.07 -15.13 -2.66
C LEU A 314 1.97 -14.94 -4.17
N LEU A 315 3.11 -14.79 -4.83
CA LEU A 315 3.19 -14.82 -6.28
C LEU A 315 3.41 -16.26 -6.75
N GLN A 316 2.37 -16.85 -7.33
CA GLN A 316 2.44 -18.20 -7.89
C GLN A 316 3.42 -18.26 -9.06
N THR A 317 4.34 -19.23 -9.04
CA THR A 317 5.25 -19.48 -10.15
C THR A 317 4.70 -20.60 -11.04
N ARG A 318 5.46 -20.99 -12.07
CA ARG A 318 5.09 -22.16 -12.90
C ARG A 318 5.04 -23.44 -12.07
N ASP A 319 5.85 -23.52 -11.02
CA ASP A 319 5.84 -24.61 -10.06
C ASP A 319 5.07 -24.20 -8.80
N ARG A 320 3.89 -24.81 -8.60
CA ARG A 320 3.01 -24.54 -7.46
C ARG A 320 3.66 -24.86 -6.10
N LYS A 321 4.71 -25.68 -6.10
CA LYS A 321 5.48 -26.03 -4.88
C LYS A 321 6.46 -24.93 -4.48
N ASN A 322 6.73 -23.99 -5.39
CA ASN A 322 7.72 -22.93 -5.19
C ASN A 322 7.13 -21.55 -5.54
N PRO A 323 6.08 -21.07 -4.84
CA PRO A 323 5.67 -19.68 -4.91
C PRO A 323 6.76 -18.75 -4.35
N LEU A 324 6.74 -17.50 -4.81
CA LEU A 324 7.53 -16.41 -4.24
C LEU A 324 6.70 -15.68 -3.20
N ILE A 325 7.31 -15.34 -2.07
CA ILE A 325 6.60 -14.74 -0.93
C ILE A 325 7.09 -13.30 -0.75
N TYR A 326 6.25 -12.35 -1.11
CA TYR A 326 6.48 -10.93 -0.88
C TYR A 326 5.85 -10.53 0.45
N THR A 327 6.53 -9.66 1.18
CA THR A 327 6.15 -9.29 2.54
C THR A 327 6.40 -7.83 2.79
N VAL A 328 5.53 -7.20 3.57
CA VAL A 328 5.71 -5.83 4.04
C VAL A 328 6.04 -5.83 5.52
N PHE A 329 7.10 -5.13 5.89
CA PHE A 329 7.48 -4.91 7.27
C PHE A 329 7.55 -3.43 7.61
N THR A 330 7.34 -3.14 8.88
CA THR A 330 7.61 -1.84 9.50
C THR A 330 8.63 -2.00 10.63
N THR A 331 9.22 -0.91 11.07
CA THR A 331 10.10 -0.88 12.24
C THR A 331 9.28 -0.97 13.52
N SER A 332 9.82 -1.62 14.56
CA SER A 332 9.20 -1.63 15.91
C SER A 332 9.47 -0.35 16.70
N SER A 333 10.47 0.45 16.29
CA SER A 333 10.86 1.69 16.98
C SER A 333 9.87 2.82 16.70
N SER A 334 9.49 3.55 17.75
CA SER A 334 8.71 4.77 17.63
C SER A 334 9.53 5.96 17.11
N VAL A 335 10.86 5.91 17.30
CA VAL A 335 11.80 6.98 16.92
C VAL A 335 12.21 6.85 15.46
N PHE A 336 12.47 5.63 15.01
CA PHE A 336 12.84 5.35 13.63
C PHE A 336 11.67 4.69 12.90
N GLN A 337 10.99 5.47 12.06
CA GLN A 337 9.90 4.99 11.22
C GLN A 337 10.46 4.61 9.84
N GLY A 338 10.32 3.32 9.51
CA GLY A 338 10.71 2.79 8.22
C GLY A 338 9.79 1.65 7.81
N SER A 339 9.66 1.45 6.50
CA SER A 339 8.94 0.34 5.89
C SER A 339 9.79 -0.33 4.84
N ALA A 340 9.72 -1.66 4.77
CA ALA A 340 10.53 -2.48 3.89
C ALA A 340 9.68 -3.56 3.22
N VAL A 341 10.01 -3.89 1.97
CA VAL A 341 9.48 -5.06 1.26
C VAL A 341 10.58 -6.10 1.17
N CYS A 342 10.32 -7.31 1.65
CA CYS A 342 11.24 -8.43 1.56
C CYS A 342 10.62 -9.57 0.73
N LEU A 343 11.49 -10.30 0.02
CA LEU A 343 11.13 -11.42 -0.85
C LEU A 343 11.76 -12.70 -0.31
N TYR A 344 10.99 -13.78 -0.17
CA TYR A 344 11.47 -15.08 0.31
C TYR A 344 11.15 -16.19 -0.69
N THR A 345 11.97 -17.23 -0.66
CA THR A 345 11.78 -18.44 -1.46
C THR A 345 11.39 -19.62 -0.56
N MET A 346 10.62 -20.58 -1.11
CA MET A 346 10.31 -21.81 -0.38
C MET A 346 11.55 -22.63 -0.04
N ASN A 347 12.64 -22.50 -0.80
CA ASN A 347 13.89 -23.20 -0.49
C ASN A 347 14.51 -22.71 0.83
N ASP A 348 14.53 -21.40 1.06
CA ASP A 348 15.06 -20.82 2.29
C ASP A 348 14.15 -21.14 3.49
N ILE A 349 12.84 -21.15 3.29
CA ILE A 349 11.86 -21.56 4.30
C ILE A 349 12.06 -23.02 4.70
N ARG A 350 12.16 -23.94 3.73
CA ARG A 350 12.43 -25.36 3.98
C ARG A 350 13.76 -25.54 4.70
N ARG A 351 14.81 -24.82 4.31
CA ARG A 351 16.13 -24.86 4.97
C ARG A 351 16.02 -24.51 6.47
N ALA A 352 15.24 -23.49 6.82
CA ALA A 352 15.04 -23.11 8.22
C ALA A 352 14.28 -24.20 9.01
N PHE A 353 13.19 -24.74 8.47
CA PHE A 353 12.42 -25.83 9.12
C PHE A 353 13.17 -27.17 9.16
N LEU A 354 14.13 -27.38 8.26
CA LEU A 354 15.06 -28.50 8.30
C LEU A 354 16.32 -28.20 9.15
N GLY A 355 16.47 -27.00 9.71
CA GLY A 355 17.55 -26.60 10.59
C GLY A 355 17.39 -27.08 12.05
N PRO A 356 18.31 -26.71 12.96
CA PRO A 356 18.22 -27.09 14.38
C PRO A 356 17.00 -26.47 15.07
N PHE A 357 16.45 -27.19 16.05
CA PHE A 357 15.43 -26.65 16.95
C PHE A 357 16.07 -25.69 17.96
N ALA A 358 15.34 -24.68 18.38
CA ALA A 358 15.75 -23.81 19.48
C ALA A 358 15.39 -24.45 20.82
N HIS A 359 16.32 -24.42 21.77
CA HIS A 359 16.14 -24.96 23.11
C HIS A 359 16.75 -24.04 24.17
N LYS A 360 16.20 -24.06 25.39
CA LYS A 360 16.77 -23.35 26.56
C LYS A 360 17.65 -24.32 27.34
N GLU A 361 18.97 -24.13 27.32
CA GLU A 361 19.92 -24.98 28.06
C GLU A 361 20.97 -24.14 28.81
N GLY A 362 21.56 -24.74 29.85
CA GLY A 362 22.68 -24.19 30.60
C GLY A 362 22.29 -23.30 31.79
N PRO A 363 23.28 -22.94 32.64
CA PRO A 363 23.05 -22.19 33.88
C PRO A 363 22.48 -20.78 33.65
N ASN A 364 22.69 -20.21 32.47
CA ASN A 364 22.24 -18.87 32.09
C ASN A 364 20.86 -18.87 31.39
N TYR A 365 20.22 -20.03 31.21
CA TYR A 365 18.91 -20.18 30.56
C TYR A 365 18.80 -19.47 29.20
N GLN A 366 19.87 -19.53 28.40
CA GLN A 366 19.93 -18.90 27.07
C GLN A 366 19.37 -19.83 25.99
N TRP A 367 18.84 -19.22 24.92
CA TRP A 367 18.36 -19.96 23.76
C TRP A 367 19.54 -20.35 22.87
N VAL A 368 19.68 -21.65 22.63
CA VAL A 368 20.79 -22.26 21.89
C VAL A 368 20.25 -23.28 20.87
N PRO A 369 21.03 -23.64 19.83
CA PRO A 369 20.65 -24.70 18.91
C PRO A 369 20.70 -26.05 19.64
N PHE A 370 19.61 -26.80 19.58
CA PHE A 370 19.51 -28.12 20.20
C PHE A 370 20.54 -29.09 19.61
N GLN A 371 21.48 -29.57 20.43
CA GLN A 371 22.55 -30.51 20.05
C GLN A 371 22.23 -31.98 20.37
N GLY A 372 21.13 -32.24 21.08
CA GLY A 372 20.74 -33.59 21.46
C GLY A 372 20.21 -34.42 20.29
N LYS A 373 19.87 -35.68 20.58
CA LYS A 373 19.30 -36.59 19.58
C LYS A 373 17.85 -36.19 19.25
N VAL A 374 17.61 -35.79 18.01
CA VAL A 374 16.25 -35.55 17.47
C VAL A 374 15.58 -36.91 17.22
N PRO A 375 14.33 -37.13 17.70
CA PRO A 375 13.64 -38.41 17.51
C PRO A 375 13.16 -38.61 16.06
N TYR A 376 12.84 -39.86 15.69
CA TYR A 376 12.33 -40.24 14.37
C TYR A 376 10.87 -40.74 14.47
N PRO A 377 9.96 -40.34 13.55
CA PRO A 377 10.17 -39.38 12.47
C PRO A 377 10.45 -37.98 13.01
N ARG A 378 11.14 -37.17 12.22
CA ARG A 378 11.54 -35.82 12.65
C ARG A 378 10.28 -34.98 12.96
N PRO A 379 10.18 -34.34 14.13
CA PRO A 379 9.10 -33.42 14.44
C PRO A 379 8.89 -32.36 13.34
N GLY A 380 7.64 -32.15 12.92
CA GLY A 380 7.27 -31.29 11.79
C GLY A 380 7.23 -31.98 10.42
N MET A 381 7.53 -33.27 10.35
CA MET A 381 7.37 -34.10 9.15
C MET A 381 5.93 -34.62 9.01
N CYS A 382 5.39 -34.60 7.79
CA CYS A 382 4.04 -35.09 7.52
C CYS A 382 4.02 -36.63 7.44
N PRO A 383 3.00 -37.30 7.98
CA PRO A 383 2.80 -38.73 7.75
C PRO A 383 2.48 -38.94 6.27
N SER A 384 3.34 -39.62 5.54
CA SER A 384 3.23 -39.74 4.08
C SER A 384 4.00 -40.95 3.60
N LYS A 385 3.49 -41.60 2.55
CA LYS A 385 4.15 -42.73 1.87
C LYS A 385 5.41 -42.33 1.12
N THR A 386 5.57 -41.03 0.80
CA THR A 386 6.70 -40.51 0.01
C THR A 386 7.99 -40.48 0.84
N PHE A 387 7.90 -40.06 2.10
CA PHE A 387 9.05 -39.78 2.95
C PHE A 387 9.01 -40.49 4.31
N GLY A 388 7.89 -41.13 4.67
CA GLY A 388 7.67 -41.69 6.00
C GLY A 388 7.15 -43.14 5.98
N SER A 389 7.26 -43.79 7.15
CA SER A 389 6.75 -45.13 7.41
C SER A 389 5.39 -45.13 8.13
N PHE A 390 4.78 -43.95 8.33
CA PHE A 390 3.57 -43.76 9.13
C PHE A 390 2.43 -43.22 8.26
N GLU A 391 1.25 -43.84 8.38
CA GLU A 391 0.05 -43.41 7.67
C GLU A 391 -0.69 -42.26 8.38
N SER A 392 -0.42 -42.03 9.67
CA SER A 392 -1.07 -40.97 10.46
C SER A 392 -0.19 -40.52 11.62
N THR A 393 -0.34 -39.26 12.05
CA THR A 393 0.31 -38.70 13.23
C THR A 393 -0.09 -39.41 14.53
N LYS A 394 -1.24 -40.09 14.56
CA LYS A 394 -1.65 -40.95 15.69
C LYS A 394 -0.71 -42.15 15.89
N GLY A 395 0.00 -42.57 14.84
CA GLY A 395 1.01 -43.62 14.91
C GLY A 395 2.39 -43.12 15.34
N PHE A 396 2.59 -41.81 15.54
CA PHE A 396 3.90 -41.30 15.94
C PHE A 396 4.27 -41.75 17.36
N PRO A 397 5.53 -42.15 17.60
CA PRO A 397 6.01 -42.53 18.93
C PRO A 397 5.87 -41.41 19.98
N ASP A 398 5.67 -41.78 21.24
CA ASP A 398 5.46 -40.84 22.35
C ASP A 398 6.63 -39.85 22.52
N ASN A 399 7.88 -40.27 22.26
CA ASN A 399 9.04 -39.38 22.32
C ASN A 399 9.05 -38.30 21.22
N VAL A 400 8.49 -38.58 20.04
CA VAL A 400 8.33 -37.61 18.94
C VAL A 400 7.27 -36.57 19.32
N ILE A 401 6.12 -37.02 19.82
CA ILE A 401 5.03 -36.15 20.27
C ILE A 401 5.48 -35.25 21.44
N GLN A 402 6.19 -35.83 22.41
CA GLN A 402 6.74 -35.08 23.54
C GLN A 402 7.80 -34.08 23.09
N PHE A 403 8.64 -34.41 22.11
CA PHE A 403 9.62 -33.47 21.57
C PHE A 403 8.92 -32.31 20.85
N ALA A 404 7.98 -32.60 19.94
CA ALA A 404 7.23 -31.61 19.19
C ALA A 404 6.51 -30.62 20.11
N ARG A 405 5.92 -31.13 21.20
CA ARG A 405 5.26 -30.30 22.22
C ARG A 405 6.16 -29.24 22.84
N HIS A 406 7.42 -29.57 23.08
CA HIS A 406 8.36 -28.71 23.81
C HIS A 406 9.31 -27.91 22.92
N HIS A 407 9.40 -28.24 21.62
CA HIS A 407 10.31 -27.61 20.66
C HIS A 407 9.61 -27.13 19.38
N PRO A 408 8.59 -26.26 19.48
CA PRO A 408 7.94 -25.70 18.30
C PRO A 408 8.80 -24.65 17.56
N LEU A 409 9.81 -24.07 18.20
CA LEU A 409 10.63 -22.98 17.64
C LEU A 409 11.89 -23.51 16.94
N MET A 410 12.14 -23.04 15.72
CA MET A 410 13.39 -23.29 14.99
C MET A 410 14.45 -22.25 15.37
N PHE A 411 15.72 -22.68 15.46
CA PHE A 411 16.84 -21.80 15.81
C PHE A 411 17.27 -20.92 14.62
N ASN A 412 17.34 -21.51 13.43
CA ASN A 412 17.72 -20.76 12.24
C ASN A 412 16.56 -19.88 11.75
N PRO A 413 16.81 -18.59 11.47
CA PRO A 413 15.80 -17.73 10.86
C PRO A 413 15.64 -18.02 9.36
N VAL A 414 14.54 -17.51 8.79
CA VAL A 414 14.34 -17.38 7.36
C VAL A 414 14.79 -15.97 6.95
N THR A 415 15.81 -15.89 6.10
CA THR A 415 16.38 -14.64 5.57
C THR A 415 15.84 -14.34 4.17
N PRO A 416 15.77 -13.06 3.76
CA PRO A 416 15.20 -12.69 2.46
C PRO A 416 16.20 -13.01 1.33
N LEU A 417 15.67 -13.15 0.12
CA LEU A 417 16.46 -13.36 -1.10
C LEU A 417 17.44 -12.20 -1.27
N GLY A 418 18.74 -12.53 -1.34
CA GLY A 418 19.81 -11.53 -1.42
C GLY A 418 20.20 -10.89 -0.07
N GLY A 419 19.63 -11.34 1.06
CA GLY A 419 20.04 -10.92 2.41
C GLY A 419 19.68 -9.49 2.80
N ARG A 420 18.83 -8.81 2.03
CA ARG A 420 18.38 -7.42 2.26
C ARG A 420 16.97 -7.19 1.70
N PRO A 421 16.29 -6.08 2.04
CA PRO A 421 15.01 -5.72 1.44
C PRO A 421 15.12 -5.49 -0.06
N LEU A 422 14.01 -5.75 -0.76
CA LEU A 422 13.80 -5.46 -2.17
C LEU A 422 13.34 -4.02 -2.41
N PHE A 423 12.70 -3.39 -1.42
CA PHE A 423 12.34 -1.98 -1.46
C PHE A 423 12.33 -1.41 -0.04
N LEU A 424 12.90 -0.23 0.15
CA LEU A 424 13.01 0.40 1.47
C LEU A 424 12.60 1.89 1.43
N ARG A 425 11.84 2.32 2.43
CA ARG A 425 11.54 3.73 2.67
C ARG A 425 11.69 4.07 4.15
N THR A 426 12.42 5.13 4.44
CA THR A 426 12.73 5.62 5.79
C THR A 426 12.57 7.14 5.83
N GLY A 427 12.18 7.70 6.99
CA GLY A 427 12.07 9.15 7.15
C GLY A 427 10.96 9.80 6.32
N ILE A 428 9.93 9.02 5.97
CA ILE A 428 8.75 9.46 5.23
C ILE A 428 7.52 9.46 6.17
N PRO A 429 6.51 10.32 5.94
CA PRO A 429 5.39 10.51 6.85
C PRO A 429 4.29 9.44 6.71
N TYR A 430 4.63 8.25 6.23
CA TYR A 430 3.70 7.14 6.05
C TYR A 430 4.41 5.80 6.17
N THR A 431 3.63 4.77 6.51
CA THR A 431 4.09 3.38 6.58
C THR A 431 3.39 2.52 5.56
N PHE A 432 4.03 1.42 5.15
CA PHE A 432 3.42 0.45 4.26
C PHE A 432 2.44 -0.44 5.03
N THR A 433 1.28 -0.72 4.44
CA THR A 433 0.22 -1.50 5.07
C THR A 433 -0.13 -2.77 4.32
N GLN A 434 -0.09 -2.76 2.99
CA GLN A 434 -0.54 -3.84 2.12
C GLN A 434 0.36 -3.98 0.88
N ILE A 435 0.39 -5.16 0.27
CA ILE A 435 1.12 -5.40 -0.99
C ILE A 435 0.37 -6.36 -1.90
N THR A 436 0.36 -6.05 -3.18
CA THR A 436 0.04 -7.01 -4.25
C THR A 436 1.10 -6.94 -5.34
N VAL A 437 1.33 -8.05 -6.04
CA VAL A 437 2.38 -8.13 -7.07
C VAL A 437 1.81 -8.73 -8.35
N ASP A 438 2.10 -8.10 -9.49
CA ASP A 438 1.77 -8.63 -10.82
C ASP A 438 3.04 -8.96 -11.59
N ARG A 439 3.07 -10.12 -12.25
CA ARG A 439 4.16 -10.52 -13.14
C ARG A 439 3.80 -10.15 -14.58
N VAL A 440 4.47 -9.14 -15.11
CA VAL A 440 4.16 -8.50 -16.40
C VAL A 440 5.21 -8.86 -17.43
N ASN A 441 4.77 -9.22 -18.64
CA ASN A 441 5.65 -9.36 -19.79
C ASN A 441 5.97 -7.98 -20.37
N ALA A 442 7.24 -7.73 -20.64
CA ALA A 442 7.77 -6.56 -21.33
C ALA A 442 8.50 -6.98 -22.62
N ALA A 443 9.05 -6.04 -23.37
CA ALA A 443 9.82 -6.30 -24.60
C ALA A 443 11.14 -7.05 -24.32
N ASP A 444 11.75 -6.81 -23.16
CA ASP A 444 13.07 -7.28 -22.74
C ASP A 444 13.03 -8.39 -21.68
N GLY A 445 11.83 -8.85 -21.28
CA GLY A 445 11.69 -9.92 -20.30
C GLY A 445 10.38 -9.87 -19.53
N HIS A 446 10.43 -10.26 -18.26
CA HIS A 446 9.31 -10.15 -17.33
C HIS A 446 9.74 -9.35 -16.10
N TYR A 447 8.80 -8.61 -15.54
CA TYR A 447 9.00 -7.78 -14.37
C TYR A 447 7.92 -8.07 -13.33
N ASP A 448 8.33 -8.12 -12.07
CA ASP A 448 7.41 -8.18 -10.95
C ASP A 448 7.12 -6.73 -10.50
N VAL A 449 5.88 -6.29 -10.75
CA VAL A 449 5.39 -4.95 -10.40
C VAL A 449 4.68 -5.01 -9.07
N MET A 450 5.22 -4.31 -8.08
CA MET A 450 4.69 -4.23 -6.73
C MET A 450 3.76 -3.03 -6.59
N PHE A 451 2.54 -3.27 -6.12
CA PHE A 451 1.59 -2.26 -5.69
C PHE A 451 1.55 -2.27 -4.16
N ILE A 452 2.00 -1.19 -3.53
CA ILE A 452 2.15 -1.11 -2.07
C ILE A 452 1.18 -0.06 -1.53
N GLY A 453 0.30 -0.48 -0.62
CA GLY A 453 -0.63 0.40 0.09
C GLY A 453 0.03 1.08 1.29
N THR A 454 -0.48 2.25 1.66
CA THR A 454 0.02 3.06 2.79
C THR A 454 -1.07 3.39 3.80
N ASP A 455 -0.66 3.77 5.00
CA ASP A 455 -1.53 4.23 6.08
C ASP A 455 -2.17 5.60 5.85
N ILE A 456 -1.75 6.32 4.81
CA ILE A 456 -2.32 7.61 4.38
C ILE A 456 -3.16 7.51 3.09
N GLY A 457 -3.58 6.30 2.69
CA GLY A 457 -4.49 6.14 1.55
C GLY A 457 -3.86 6.30 0.17
N SER A 458 -2.54 6.16 0.07
CA SER A 458 -1.80 6.18 -1.20
C SER A 458 -1.33 4.78 -1.63
N VAL A 459 -1.30 4.53 -2.94
CA VAL A 459 -0.74 3.31 -3.54
C VAL A 459 0.55 3.67 -4.29
N LEU A 460 1.64 3.00 -3.94
CA LEU A 460 2.92 3.09 -4.64
C LEU A 460 3.02 2.01 -5.70
N LYS A 461 3.52 2.36 -6.88
CA LYS A 461 3.84 1.41 -7.96
C LYS A 461 5.35 1.32 -8.12
N VAL A 462 5.92 0.16 -7.80
CA VAL A 462 7.37 -0.06 -7.72
C VAL A 462 7.77 -1.26 -8.58
N ILE A 463 8.90 -1.16 -9.25
CA ILE A 463 9.53 -2.29 -9.93
C ILE A 463 10.97 -2.49 -9.45
N SER A 464 11.44 -3.73 -9.47
CA SER A 464 12.85 -4.07 -9.25
C SER A 464 13.47 -4.47 -10.59
N VAL A 465 14.44 -3.68 -11.05
CA VAL A 465 15.15 -3.91 -12.32
C VAL A 465 16.52 -4.54 -12.04
N PRO A 466 16.84 -5.72 -12.59
CA PRO A 466 18.16 -6.34 -12.43
C PRO A 466 19.28 -5.52 -13.09
N LYS A 467 20.27 -5.07 -12.29
CA LYS A 467 21.53 -4.45 -12.75
C LYS A 467 22.69 -5.43 -12.60
N GLY A 468 23.17 -5.96 -13.72
CA GLY A 468 24.28 -6.91 -13.72
C GLY A 468 23.96 -8.19 -12.92
N SER A 469 25.00 -8.87 -12.41
CA SER A 469 24.85 -10.21 -11.79
C SER A 469 24.51 -10.19 -10.29
N TRP A 470 24.58 -9.03 -9.61
CA TRP A 470 24.53 -8.97 -8.13
C TRP A 470 23.75 -7.79 -7.53
N SER A 471 23.19 -6.88 -8.32
CA SER A 471 22.40 -5.75 -7.78
C SER A 471 21.09 -5.56 -8.53
N ASN A 472 20.06 -5.18 -7.79
CA ASN A 472 18.79 -4.73 -8.35
C ASN A 472 18.68 -3.23 -8.11
N THR A 473 18.10 -2.50 -9.06
CA THR A 473 17.72 -1.10 -8.87
C THR A 473 16.21 -1.02 -8.74
N GLU A 474 15.80 -0.40 -7.64
CA GLU A 474 14.41 -0.17 -7.30
C GLU A 474 13.95 1.11 -7.98
N LEU A 475 12.78 1.08 -8.62
CA LEU A 475 12.22 2.26 -9.30
C LEU A 475 10.80 2.48 -8.78
N LEU A 476 10.59 3.60 -8.11
CA LEU A 476 9.27 4.09 -7.72
C LEU A 476 8.66 4.88 -8.88
N LEU A 477 7.74 4.25 -9.61
CA LEU A 477 7.16 4.80 -10.84
C LEU A 477 6.03 5.78 -10.53
N GLU A 478 5.09 5.40 -9.66
CA GLU A 478 3.92 6.21 -9.35
C GLU A 478 3.58 6.19 -7.85
N GLU A 479 3.08 7.32 -7.34
CA GLU A 479 2.40 7.44 -6.04
C GLU A 479 0.98 7.98 -6.27
N LEU A 480 -0.03 7.19 -5.91
CA LEU A 480 -1.43 7.44 -6.26
C LEU A 480 -2.25 7.68 -4.99
N GLN A 481 -2.75 8.90 -4.77
CA GLN A 481 -3.66 9.17 -3.65
C GLN A 481 -5.08 8.68 -3.99
N VAL A 482 -5.42 7.46 -3.58
CA VAL A 482 -6.67 6.80 -4.00
C VAL A 482 -7.87 7.14 -3.11
N PHE A 483 -7.63 7.56 -1.86
CA PHE A 483 -8.67 8.03 -0.94
C PHE A 483 -8.57 9.54 -0.70
N LYS A 484 -9.71 10.23 -0.81
CA LYS A 484 -9.83 11.70 -0.65
C LYS A 484 -9.48 12.15 0.77
N ASP A 485 -9.91 11.38 1.75
CA ASP A 485 -9.76 11.59 3.19
C ASP A 485 -8.45 11.02 3.73
N SER A 486 -7.58 10.48 2.87
CA SER A 486 -6.35 9.80 3.27
C SER A 486 -6.57 8.61 4.22
N SER A 487 -7.72 7.93 4.08
CA SER A 487 -8.02 6.73 4.87
C SER A 487 -6.98 5.63 4.62
N SER A 488 -6.48 5.03 5.70
CA SER A 488 -5.50 3.94 5.66
C SER A 488 -5.98 2.76 4.80
N ILE A 489 -5.10 2.25 3.95
CA ILE A 489 -5.37 1.06 3.14
C ILE A 489 -5.25 -0.16 4.02
N ILE A 490 -6.34 -0.92 4.15
CA ILE A 490 -6.43 -2.10 5.02
C ILE A 490 -6.52 -3.42 4.26
N SER A 491 -6.82 -3.38 2.96
CA SER A 491 -6.93 -4.57 2.11
C SER A 491 -6.66 -4.25 0.66
N MET A 492 -6.01 -5.16 -0.06
CA MET A 492 -5.77 -5.04 -1.50
C MET A 492 -5.96 -6.38 -2.21
N GLN A 493 -6.58 -6.36 -3.40
CA GLN A 493 -6.74 -7.52 -4.27
C GLN A 493 -6.43 -7.13 -5.72
N ILE A 494 -5.76 -8.00 -6.45
CA ILE A 494 -5.32 -7.72 -7.83
C ILE A 494 -5.96 -8.70 -8.82
N SER A 495 -6.49 -8.16 -9.92
CA SER A 495 -6.89 -8.93 -11.10
C SER A 495 -5.92 -8.62 -12.25
N SER A 496 -4.92 -9.48 -12.45
CA SER A 496 -4.01 -9.38 -13.60
C SER A 496 -4.77 -9.57 -14.91
N LYS A 497 -5.83 -10.38 -14.94
CA LYS A 497 -6.64 -10.62 -16.14
C LYS A 497 -7.40 -9.36 -16.58
N ARG A 498 -8.06 -8.67 -15.64
CA ARG A 498 -8.84 -7.44 -15.91
C ARG A 498 -8.00 -6.17 -15.82
N GLN A 499 -6.77 -6.27 -15.31
CA GLN A 499 -5.82 -5.18 -15.17
C GLN A 499 -6.32 -4.09 -14.24
N THR A 500 -6.84 -4.55 -13.11
CA THR A 500 -7.43 -3.71 -12.07
C THR A 500 -6.97 -4.17 -10.70
N LEU A 501 -6.69 -3.20 -9.85
CA LEU A 501 -6.42 -3.33 -8.42
C LEU A 501 -7.67 -2.87 -7.65
N PHE A 502 -8.06 -3.61 -6.64
CA PHE A 502 -9.12 -3.25 -5.71
C PHE A 502 -8.51 -2.94 -4.35
N VAL A 503 -8.85 -1.80 -3.78
CA VAL A 503 -8.24 -1.27 -2.55
C VAL A 503 -9.35 -0.94 -1.56
N GLY A 504 -9.32 -1.56 -0.37
CA GLY A 504 -10.28 -1.29 0.70
C GLY A 504 -9.68 -0.43 1.80
N SER A 505 -10.51 0.45 2.38
CA SER A 505 -10.19 1.29 3.54
C SER A 505 -11.30 1.22 4.59
N GLN A 506 -11.24 2.09 5.60
CA GLN A 506 -12.37 2.27 6.51
C GLN A 506 -13.57 2.95 5.84
N THR A 507 -13.35 3.74 4.79
CA THR A 507 -14.39 4.58 4.18
C THR A 507 -14.97 4.02 2.89
N GLY A 508 -14.28 3.12 2.19
CA GLY A 508 -14.83 2.51 0.99
C GLY A 508 -13.89 1.54 0.29
N VAL A 509 -14.28 1.17 -0.93
CA VAL A 509 -13.48 0.37 -1.87
C VAL A 509 -13.21 1.19 -3.12
N VAL A 510 -11.97 1.14 -3.63
CA VAL A 510 -11.55 1.83 -4.85
C VAL A 510 -11.03 0.81 -5.86
N GLN A 511 -11.50 0.93 -7.10
CA GLN A 511 -11.01 0.20 -8.26
C GLN A 511 -10.04 1.09 -9.03
N VAL A 512 -8.79 0.63 -9.18
CA VAL A 512 -7.66 1.35 -9.77
C VAL A 512 -7.10 0.55 -10.95
N PRO A 513 -6.98 1.09 -12.16
CA PRO A 513 -6.28 0.44 -13.27
C PRO A 513 -4.79 0.23 -12.95
N LEU A 514 -4.20 -0.90 -13.38
CA LEU A 514 -2.77 -1.19 -13.13
C LEU A 514 -1.80 -0.31 -13.93
N HIS A 515 -2.29 0.33 -15.00
CA HIS A 515 -1.52 1.23 -15.85
C HIS A 515 -2.37 2.39 -16.34
N ARG A 516 -1.68 3.46 -16.73
CA ARG A 516 -2.27 4.68 -17.28
C ARG A 516 -1.32 5.32 -18.27
N CYS A 517 -0.91 4.54 -19.27
CA CYS A 517 0.17 4.89 -20.19
C CYS A 517 -0.01 6.25 -20.89
N SER A 518 -1.26 6.64 -21.18
CA SER A 518 -1.59 7.93 -21.79
C SER A 518 -1.14 9.14 -20.97
N MET A 519 -0.95 8.97 -19.65
CA MET A 519 -0.49 10.04 -18.75
C MET A 519 0.98 10.39 -18.92
N TYR A 520 1.82 9.40 -19.26
CA TYR A 520 3.25 9.63 -19.44
C TYR A 520 3.52 10.63 -20.56
N GLY A 521 2.76 10.55 -21.65
CA GLY A 521 2.69 11.62 -22.64
C GLY A 521 2.56 11.16 -24.09
N LYS A 522 2.88 12.09 -24.98
CA LYS A 522 2.66 11.95 -26.43
C LYS A 522 3.96 12.01 -27.23
N ALA A 523 5.11 11.93 -26.56
CA ALA A 523 6.40 11.79 -27.22
C ALA A 523 7.02 10.42 -26.89
N CYS A 524 7.79 9.88 -27.85
CA CYS A 524 8.52 8.62 -27.67
C CYS A 524 9.41 8.67 -26.42
N ALA A 525 10.15 9.78 -26.23
CA ALA A 525 11.05 9.96 -25.11
C ALA A 525 10.32 9.93 -23.76
N GLU A 526 9.17 10.59 -23.64
CA GLU A 526 8.36 10.59 -22.40
C GLU A 526 7.89 9.18 -22.02
N CYS A 527 7.51 8.37 -23.02
CA CYS A 527 7.07 6.99 -22.81
C CYS A 527 8.23 6.06 -22.46
N CYS A 528 9.40 6.27 -23.07
CA CYS A 528 10.62 5.52 -22.76
C CYS A 528 11.09 5.78 -21.31
N LEU A 529 11.17 7.06 -20.92
CA LEU A 529 11.59 7.49 -19.58
C LEU A 529 10.63 7.01 -18.47
N ALA A 530 9.38 6.70 -18.80
CA ALA A 530 8.41 6.16 -17.85
C ALA A 530 8.82 4.80 -17.29
N ARG A 531 9.53 3.97 -18.08
CA ARG A 531 10.04 2.64 -17.69
C ARG A 531 8.99 1.71 -17.09
N ASP A 532 7.72 1.95 -17.41
CA ASP A 532 6.59 1.17 -16.92
C ASP A 532 6.41 -0.09 -17.78
N PRO A 533 6.53 -1.32 -17.24
CA PRO A 533 6.42 -2.56 -18.01
C PRO A 533 5.08 -2.70 -18.73
N TYR A 534 4.03 -2.05 -18.23
CA TYR A 534 2.73 -2.06 -18.88
C TYR A 534 2.63 -1.14 -20.09
N CYS A 535 3.61 -0.27 -20.33
CA CYS A 535 3.51 0.82 -21.31
C CYS A 535 4.61 0.77 -22.36
N ALA A 536 4.23 1.05 -23.61
CA ALA A 536 5.13 1.11 -24.75
C ALA A 536 4.70 2.20 -25.73
N TRP A 537 5.66 2.78 -26.43
CA TRP A 537 5.40 3.71 -27.52
C TRP A 537 4.90 2.93 -28.73
N ASP A 538 3.79 3.33 -29.34
CA ASP A 538 3.23 2.65 -30.51
C ASP A 538 3.51 3.32 -31.87
N GLY A 539 4.27 4.43 -31.85
CA GLY A 539 4.53 5.30 -32.99
C GLY A 539 3.76 6.62 -32.96
N HIS A 540 2.73 6.75 -32.10
CA HIS A 540 1.95 7.97 -31.97
C HIS A 540 1.73 8.41 -30.52
N THR A 541 1.46 7.46 -29.61
CA THR A 541 1.23 7.76 -28.20
C THR A 541 1.77 6.66 -27.29
N CYS A 542 1.95 6.97 -26.01
CA CYS A 542 2.25 5.96 -25.02
C CYS A 542 0.99 5.14 -24.71
N THR A 543 1.02 3.85 -25.06
CA THR A 543 -0.12 2.93 -24.92
C THR A 543 0.28 1.68 -24.19
N ARG A 544 -0.71 0.83 -23.89
CA ARG A 544 -0.46 -0.43 -23.21
C ARG A 544 0.42 -1.36 -24.06
N TYR A 545 1.42 -1.95 -23.45
CA TYR A 545 2.21 -3.03 -24.03
C TYR A 545 1.34 -4.27 -24.24
N LEU A 546 1.35 -4.78 -25.47
CA LEU A 546 0.71 -6.03 -25.84
C LEU A 546 1.76 -6.93 -26.49
N PRO A 547 1.95 -8.16 -26.01
CA PRO A 547 2.87 -9.10 -26.64
C PRO A 547 2.39 -9.47 -28.06
N ASN A 548 3.32 -9.74 -28.96
CA ASN A 548 3.06 -10.37 -30.27
C ASN A 548 2.19 -9.62 -31.31
N THR A 549 2.10 -8.30 -31.25
CA THR A 549 1.54 -7.55 -32.40
C THR A 549 2.63 -7.25 -33.42
N LYS A 550 2.43 -7.57 -34.70
CA LYS A 550 3.34 -7.28 -35.84
C LYS A 550 3.52 -5.77 -36.15
N ARG A 551 3.43 -4.89 -35.16
CA ARG A 551 3.65 -3.44 -35.33
C ARG A 551 5.16 -3.16 -35.28
N ARG A 552 5.77 -2.91 -36.44
CA ARG A 552 7.21 -2.58 -36.60
C ARG A 552 7.70 -1.37 -35.79
N PHE A 553 6.81 -0.58 -35.19
CA PHE A 553 7.13 0.68 -34.52
C PHE A 553 6.95 0.65 -33.00
N ARG A 554 6.59 -0.50 -32.38
CA ARG A 554 6.45 -0.55 -30.93
C ARG A 554 7.82 -0.55 -30.26
N ARG A 555 8.00 0.35 -29.30
CA ARG A 555 9.28 0.63 -28.64
C ARG A 555 9.08 0.68 -27.12
N GLN A 556 9.85 -0.10 -26.39
CA GLN A 556 9.85 -0.14 -24.93
C GLN A 556 11.26 -0.47 -24.43
N ASP A 557 11.72 0.25 -23.41
CA ASP A 557 12.98 -0.02 -22.71
C ASP A 557 12.77 0.20 -21.21
N VAL A 558 12.40 -0.87 -20.50
CA VAL A 558 12.19 -0.84 -19.04
C VAL A 558 13.53 -0.80 -18.31
N ARG A 559 14.50 -1.58 -18.80
CA ARG A 559 15.77 -1.83 -18.11
C ARG A 559 16.70 -0.63 -18.06
N ASN A 560 16.84 0.10 -19.17
CA ASN A 560 17.74 1.26 -19.22
C ASN A 560 16.94 2.56 -19.26
N GLY A 561 15.82 2.56 -19.98
CA GLY A 561 15.00 3.76 -20.19
C GLY A 561 15.74 4.83 -20.98
N ASP A 562 16.48 4.43 -22.03
CA ASP A 562 17.29 5.35 -22.85
C ASP A 562 16.53 5.82 -24.11
N PRO A 563 16.08 7.09 -24.15
CA PRO A 563 15.40 7.62 -25.33
C PRO A 563 16.32 7.77 -26.54
N ASN A 564 17.63 7.96 -26.37
CA ASN A 564 18.54 8.15 -27.51
C ASN A 564 18.64 6.88 -28.34
N ALA A 565 18.80 5.73 -27.69
CA ALA A 565 18.80 4.44 -28.37
C ALA A 565 17.41 4.10 -28.96
N LEU A 566 16.34 4.33 -28.21
CA LEU A 566 15.01 3.82 -28.56
C LEU A 566 14.25 4.72 -29.55
N CYS A 567 14.42 6.04 -29.48
CA CYS A 567 13.62 7.03 -30.20
C CYS A 567 14.35 7.69 -31.38
N SER A 568 15.58 7.25 -31.70
CA SER A 568 16.32 7.69 -32.88
C SER A 568 15.49 7.49 -34.17
N GLY A 569 15.19 8.59 -34.87
CA GLY A 569 14.43 8.60 -36.13
C GLY A 569 12.95 8.98 -36.02
N ASP A 570 12.41 9.21 -34.80
CA ASP A 570 11.09 9.83 -34.65
C ASP A 570 11.23 11.36 -34.79
N HIS A 571 11.30 11.84 -36.05
CA HIS A 571 11.43 13.27 -36.39
C HIS A 571 10.12 14.05 -36.24
N GLN A 572 9.09 13.53 -35.55
CA GLN A 572 8.04 14.40 -35.07
C GLN A 572 8.69 15.42 -34.13
N LYS A 573 9.01 16.60 -34.68
CA LYS A 573 9.47 17.79 -33.95
C LYS A 573 8.59 17.86 -32.72
N GLN A 574 9.16 17.49 -31.57
CA GLN A 574 8.47 17.49 -30.30
C GLN A 574 7.82 18.87 -30.20
N ARG A 575 6.49 18.94 -30.29
CA ARG A 575 5.77 20.22 -30.36
C ARG A 575 5.95 20.85 -28.98
N VAL A 576 6.98 21.69 -28.85
CA VAL A 576 7.25 22.41 -27.63
C VAL A 576 6.04 23.28 -27.35
N LEU A 577 5.51 23.20 -26.13
CA LEU A 577 4.40 24.05 -25.74
C LEU A 577 4.87 25.50 -25.75
N GLU A 578 4.23 26.35 -26.55
CA GLU A 578 4.53 27.77 -26.61
C GLU A 578 3.51 28.55 -25.76
N LYS A 579 4.00 29.39 -24.85
CA LYS A 579 3.20 30.33 -24.05
C LYS A 579 3.70 31.75 -24.28
N ARG A 580 2.80 32.73 -24.26
CA ARG A 580 3.15 34.15 -24.24
C ARG A 580 2.73 34.73 -22.90
N LEU A 581 3.65 35.41 -22.22
CA LEU A 581 3.44 36.06 -20.93
C LEU A 581 3.78 37.53 -21.02
N TYR A 582 3.07 38.34 -20.24
CA TYR A 582 3.26 39.77 -20.16
C TYR A 582 3.69 40.14 -18.74
N ALA A 583 4.75 40.92 -18.62
CA ALA A 583 5.22 41.48 -17.35
C ALA A 583 5.25 43.00 -17.46
N VAL A 584 5.01 43.70 -16.35
CA VAL A 584 5.11 45.16 -16.32
C VAL A 584 6.52 45.53 -15.86
N ASP A 585 7.11 46.55 -16.47
CA ASP A 585 8.43 47.05 -16.11
C ASP A 585 8.48 47.41 -14.62
N GLY A 586 9.44 46.83 -13.90
CA GLY A 586 9.57 46.96 -12.44
C GLY A 586 8.77 45.96 -11.60
N SER A 587 7.84 45.19 -12.18
CA SER A 587 7.07 44.18 -11.44
C SER A 587 7.84 42.85 -11.31
N SER A 588 7.42 42.00 -10.37
CA SER A 588 7.89 40.62 -10.29
C SER A 588 7.09 39.73 -11.24
N SER A 589 7.75 38.76 -11.88
CA SER A 589 7.09 37.79 -12.77
C SER A 589 7.66 36.39 -12.57
N PHE A 590 6.78 35.39 -12.57
CA PHE A 590 7.15 33.98 -12.38
C PHE A 590 6.87 33.19 -13.65
N LEU A 591 7.91 32.57 -14.19
CA LEU A 591 7.83 31.72 -15.39
C LEU A 591 7.71 30.27 -14.93
N GLU A 592 6.47 29.80 -14.81
CA GLU A 592 6.17 28.44 -14.34
C GLU A 592 6.55 27.38 -15.37
N CYS A 593 7.29 26.36 -14.92
CA CYS A 593 7.57 25.16 -15.69
C CYS A 593 7.57 23.95 -14.74
N ASN A 594 6.59 23.06 -14.89
CA ASN A 594 6.47 21.86 -14.06
C ASN A 594 6.61 20.62 -14.95
N PRO A 595 7.74 19.88 -14.86
CA PRO A 595 7.87 18.60 -15.55
C PRO A 595 6.90 17.58 -14.96
N LYS A 596 6.47 16.63 -15.78
CA LYS A 596 5.63 15.50 -15.30
C LYS A 596 6.39 14.59 -14.34
N SER A 597 7.70 14.42 -14.57
CA SER A 597 8.56 13.63 -13.71
C SER A 597 9.06 14.46 -12.54
N LEU A 598 8.83 14.00 -11.31
CA LEU A 598 9.41 14.58 -10.10
C LEU A 598 10.87 14.17 -9.88
N GLN A 599 11.41 13.33 -10.76
CA GLN A 599 12.82 12.97 -10.81
C GLN A 599 13.60 13.82 -11.82
N ALA A 600 12.91 14.61 -12.65
CA ALA A 600 13.53 15.47 -13.64
C ALA A 600 14.05 16.77 -13.02
N GLN A 601 15.25 17.17 -13.42
CA GLN A 601 15.82 18.47 -13.10
C GLN A 601 15.48 19.48 -14.20
N ILE A 602 15.17 20.71 -13.81
CA ILE A 602 14.79 21.77 -14.74
C ILE A 602 15.99 22.68 -14.98
N THR A 603 16.25 23.03 -16.23
CA THR A 603 17.21 24.07 -16.61
C THR A 603 16.59 25.06 -17.60
N TRP A 604 17.07 26.30 -17.59
CA TRP A 604 16.53 27.37 -18.45
C TRP A 604 17.57 27.92 -19.41
N THR A 605 17.12 28.18 -20.63
CA THR A 605 17.87 28.99 -21.61
C THR A 605 17.06 30.21 -22.00
N TYR A 606 17.75 31.32 -22.24
CA TYR A 606 17.17 32.60 -22.60
C TYR A 606 17.71 33.09 -23.94
N GLN A 607 16.84 33.66 -24.75
CA GLN A 607 17.16 34.23 -26.05
C GLN A 607 16.39 35.54 -26.24
N ARG A 608 17.10 36.68 -26.33
CA ARG A 608 16.48 38.00 -26.45
C ARG A 608 15.86 38.24 -27.83
N HIS A 609 16.63 37.97 -28.87
CA HIS A 609 16.22 38.04 -30.27
C HIS A 609 16.57 36.75 -30.99
N PRO A 610 15.87 36.39 -32.08
CA PRO A 610 16.14 35.17 -32.84
C PRO A 610 17.60 35.02 -33.32
N GLU A 611 18.29 36.14 -33.52
CA GLU A 611 19.69 36.21 -33.97
C GLU A 611 20.71 36.10 -32.82
N ASN A 612 20.29 36.31 -31.57
CA ASN A 612 21.19 36.21 -30.42
C ASN A 612 21.49 34.75 -30.08
N SER A 613 22.68 34.48 -29.53
CA SER A 613 22.99 33.19 -28.92
C SER A 613 22.05 32.90 -27.75
N ARG A 614 21.72 31.62 -27.58
CA ARG A 614 20.99 31.15 -26.40
C ARG A 614 21.97 31.05 -25.24
N GLU A 615 21.59 31.64 -24.11
CA GLU A 615 22.41 31.66 -22.90
C GLU A 615 21.72 30.85 -21.79
N GLU A 616 22.51 30.13 -20.99
CA GLU A 616 22.01 29.52 -19.75
C GLU A 616 21.70 30.60 -18.71
N VAL A 617 20.57 30.47 -18.04
CA VAL A 617 20.17 31.43 -17.01
C VAL A 617 20.91 31.10 -15.71
N ARG A 618 21.98 31.83 -15.37
CA ARG A 618 22.82 31.55 -14.18
C ARG A 618 22.65 32.51 -12.98
N GLU A 619 21.99 33.66 -13.16
CA GLU A 619 21.93 34.74 -12.13
C GLU A 619 20.51 35.11 -11.65
N ARG A 620 19.53 34.21 -11.83
CA ARG A 620 18.14 34.45 -11.43
C ARG A 620 17.70 33.39 -10.42
N SER A 621 16.74 33.74 -9.55
CA SER A 621 16.26 32.81 -8.52
C SER A 621 15.48 31.67 -9.17
N GLU A 622 16.20 30.63 -9.58
CA GLU A 622 15.62 29.36 -10.02
C GLU A 622 14.97 28.66 -8.84
N THR A 623 13.77 28.16 -9.06
CA THR A 623 13.02 27.35 -8.11
C THR A 623 12.70 26.01 -8.76
N GLU A 624 12.36 25.01 -7.97
CA GLU A 624 11.94 23.68 -8.47
C GLU A 624 10.71 23.74 -9.41
N ARG A 625 9.95 24.85 -9.42
CA ARG A 625 8.73 25.01 -10.22
C ARG A 625 8.88 26.02 -11.36
N GLY A 626 10.06 26.61 -11.54
CA GLY A 626 10.29 27.60 -12.59
C GLY A 626 11.21 28.75 -12.20
N LEU A 627 11.16 29.81 -13.00
CA LEU A 627 12.10 30.94 -12.93
C LEU A 627 11.41 32.20 -12.37
N LEU A 628 11.93 32.75 -11.26
CA LEU A 628 11.43 34.00 -10.68
C LEU A 628 12.25 35.21 -11.16
N LEU A 629 11.58 36.15 -11.83
CA LEU A 629 12.07 37.48 -12.12
C LEU A 629 11.63 38.42 -11.00
N ARG A 630 12.55 38.76 -10.08
CA ARG A 630 12.23 39.65 -8.95
C ARG A 630 11.84 41.06 -9.41
N ARG A 631 12.49 41.55 -10.46
CA ARG A 631 12.22 42.84 -11.09
C ARG A 631 12.41 42.70 -12.59
N ALA A 632 11.30 42.58 -13.30
CA ALA A 632 11.29 42.47 -14.76
C ALA A 632 11.62 43.83 -15.38
N VAL A 633 12.63 43.90 -16.22
CA VAL A 633 13.03 45.10 -16.96
C VAL A 633 13.01 44.83 -18.46
N ARG A 634 12.94 45.87 -19.31
CA ARG A 634 12.85 45.69 -20.78
C ARG A 634 13.91 44.74 -21.39
N ARG A 635 15.10 44.66 -20.79
CA ARG A 635 16.16 43.72 -21.23
C ARG A 635 15.83 42.24 -20.98
N ASP A 636 14.88 41.94 -20.10
CA ASP A 636 14.45 40.57 -19.80
C ASP A 636 13.41 40.05 -20.80
N GLY A 637 12.91 40.90 -21.71
CA GLY A 637 12.02 40.47 -22.79
C GLY A 637 12.73 39.50 -23.74
N GLY A 638 12.03 38.47 -24.21
CA GLY A 638 12.59 37.45 -25.09
C GLY A 638 11.95 36.08 -24.90
N VAL A 639 12.58 35.05 -25.47
CA VAL A 639 12.13 33.66 -25.41
C VAL A 639 12.92 32.91 -24.35
N TYR A 640 12.20 32.34 -23.39
CA TYR A 640 12.72 31.44 -22.38
C TYR A 640 12.35 30.01 -22.74
N GLN A 641 13.31 29.10 -22.77
CA GLN A 641 13.05 27.67 -22.96
C GLN A 641 13.40 26.92 -21.69
N CYS A 642 12.42 26.16 -21.21
CA CYS A 642 12.54 25.25 -20.10
C CYS A 642 12.89 23.85 -20.61
N HIS A 643 13.99 23.31 -20.11
CA HIS A 643 14.46 21.97 -20.42
C HIS A 643 14.32 21.09 -19.19
N ALA A 644 13.85 19.86 -19.40
CA ALA A 644 13.79 18.83 -18.37
C ALA A 644 14.87 17.78 -18.65
N MET A 645 15.72 17.51 -17.67
CA MET A 645 16.77 16.51 -17.71
C MET A 645 16.42 15.34 -16.79
N GLU A 646 16.33 14.13 -17.35
CA GLU A 646 16.01 12.89 -16.64
C GLU A 646 16.93 11.77 -17.17
N HIS A 647 17.68 11.09 -16.29
CA HIS A 647 18.62 10.02 -16.65
C HIS A 647 19.62 10.39 -17.77
N GLY A 648 20.11 11.62 -17.80
CA GLY A 648 21.06 12.09 -18.82
C GLY A 648 20.44 12.46 -20.16
N PHE A 649 19.11 12.34 -20.31
CA PHE A 649 18.38 12.82 -21.46
C PHE A 649 17.75 14.19 -21.18
N THR A 650 17.95 15.14 -22.10
CA THR A 650 17.43 16.52 -21.99
C THR A 650 16.43 16.79 -23.10
N GLN A 651 15.24 17.29 -22.73
CA GLN A 651 14.21 17.71 -23.68
C GLN A 651 13.62 19.07 -23.31
N THR A 652 13.31 19.87 -24.31
CA THR A 652 12.59 21.13 -24.13
C THR A 652 11.10 20.86 -23.95
N ILE A 653 10.54 21.25 -22.79
CA ILE A 653 9.14 20.98 -22.45
C ILE A 653 8.24 22.21 -22.57
N LEU A 654 8.80 23.42 -22.51
CA LEU A 654 8.05 24.67 -22.59
C LEU A 654 8.92 25.79 -23.17
N ALA A 655 8.35 26.58 -24.07
CA ALA A 655 8.91 27.83 -24.56
C ALA A 655 7.98 28.99 -24.18
N ILE A 656 8.50 29.99 -23.48
CA ILE A 656 7.76 31.17 -23.01
C ILE A 656 8.31 32.40 -23.72
N THR A 657 7.46 33.10 -24.47
CA THR A 657 7.76 34.44 -24.96
C THR A 657 7.32 35.46 -23.92
N LEU A 658 8.27 36.16 -23.30
CA LEU A 658 8.01 37.20 -22.32
C LEU A 658 8.08 38.57 -22.96
N GLU A 659 6.99 39.32 -22.88
CA GLU A 659 6.91 40.71 -23.33
C GLU A 659 6.83 41.65 -22.12
N ILE A 660 7.70 42.66 -22.08
CA ILE A 660 7.75 43.65 -20.98
C ILE A 660 6.98 44.91 -21.40
N LEU A 661 5.89 45.19 -20.70
CA LEU A 661 5.06 46.38 -20.89
C LEU A 661 5.64 47.54 -20.08
N PRO A 662 5.72 48.76 -20.63
CA PRO A 662 6.20 49.93 -19.89
C PRO A 662 5.23 50.29 -18.75
N LEU A 663 5.77 50.83 -17.65
CA LEU A 663 4.96 51.41 -16.59
C LEU A 663 4.12 52.57 -17.18
N ALA A 664 2.80 52.53 -17.04
CA ALA A 664 1.93 53.59 -17.54
C ALA A 664 2.31 54.92 -16.88
N GLY A 665 2.98 55.80 -17.65
CA GLY A 665 3.52 57.07 -17.16
C GLY A 665 4.62 57.70 -18.02
N SER A 666 5.21 56.97 -18.99
CA SER A 666 6.30 57.49 -19.83
C SER A 666 6.01 57.41 -21.34
N ALA A 667 4.94 58.07 -21.81
CA ALA A 667 4.76 58.38 -23.22
C ALA A 667 4.48 59.89 -23.38
N PRO A 668 5.21 60.62 -24.26
CA PRO A 668 4.86 61.99 -24.60
C PRO A 668 3.51 62.01 -25.32
N SER A 669 2.66 62.96 -24.94
CA SER A 669 1.34 63.20 -25.53
C SER A 669 1.43 63.47 -27.04
N ALA A 670 0.81 62.61 -27.85
CA ALA A 670 0.43 62.88 -29.23
C ALA A 670 -1.06 62.54 -29.44
N PRO A 671 -1.76 63.20 -30.39
CA PRO A 671 -3.22 63.31 -30.35
C PRO A 671 -3.94 62.04 -30.80
N ILE A 672 -5.01 61.72 -30.09
CA ILE A 672 -5.87 60.54 -30.29
C ILE A 672 -6.79 60.75 -31.51
N PRO A 673 -6.82 59.84 -32.51
CA PRO A 673 -7.95 59.71 -33.41
C PRO A 673 -9.07 58.93 -32.71
N ARG A 674 -10.29 59.47 -32.76
CA ARG A 674 -11.52 58.93 -32.16
C ARG A 674 -11.72 57.43 -32.45
N SER A 675 -11.78 56.62 -31.40
CA SER A 675 -12.24 55.22 -31.41
C SER A 675 -13.65 55.08 -30.83
N PRO A 676 -14.39 53.99 -31.12
CA PRO A 676 -15.84 53.90 -30.94
C PRO A 676 -16.27 53.71 -29.47
N LEU A 677 -17.50 54.12 -29.19
CA LEU A 677 -18.15 54.25 -27.87
C LEU A 677 -18.15 53.01 -26.96
N TRP A 678 -17.87 51.81 -27.47
CA TRP A 678 -17.74 50.56 -26.68
C TRP A 678 -16.68 50.66 -25.58
N TYR A 679 -15.58 51.39 -25.81
CA TYR A 679 -14.40 51.36 -24.92
C TYR A 679 -14.62 52.08 -23.58
N ARG A 680 -15.59 53.00 -23.49
CA ARG A 680 -15.92 53.70 -22.23
C ARG A 680 -16.65 52.82 -21.23
N ASP A 681 -17.48 51.88 -21.70
CA ASP A 681 -18.30 51.05 -20.83
C ASP A 681 -17.48 49.94 -20.16
N PHE A 682 -16.40 49.48 -20.80
CA PHE A 682 -15.50 48.47 -20.22
C PHE A 682 -14.52 49.08 -19.19
N MET A 683 -14.04 50.30 -19.40
CA MET A 683 -13.11 50.96 -18.46
C MET A 683 -13.80 51.38 -17.15
N GLN A 684 -15.11 51.60 -17.14
CA GLN A 684 -15.88 51.82 -15.90
C GLN A 684 -16.05 50.54 -15.06
N LEU A 685 -15.80 49.35 -15.63
CA LEU A 685 -15.87 48.06 -14.93
C LEU A 685 -14.50 47.59 -14.39
N VAL A 686 -13.40 48.27 -14.74
CA VAL A 686 -12.02 47.84 -14.43
C VAL A 686 -11.28 48.86 -13.53
N ASP A 687 -11.94 49.92 -13.07
CA ASP A 687 -11.36 50.79 -12.04
C ASP A 687 -11.43 50.11 -10.66
N HIS A 688 -10.26 49.83 -10.10
CA HIS A 688 -10.10 49.36 -8.73
C HIS A 688 -10.53 50.45 -7.73
N PRO A 689 -11.37 50.14 -6.72
CA PRO A 689 -11.61 51.09 -5.64
C PRO A 689 -10.34 51.24 -4.79
N ASN A 690 -10.05 52.47 -4.34
CA ASN A 690 -9.01 52.74 -3.34
C ASN A 690 -9.20 51.84 -2.10
N LEU A 691 -8.11 51.40 -1.46
CA LEU A 691 -8.15 50.47 -0.32
C LEU A 691 -9.09 50.91 0.82
N ASN A 692 -9.28 52.22 1.03
CA ASN A 692 -10.20 52.75 2.03
C ASN A 692 -11.69 52.54 1.71
N THR A 693 -12.07 52.41 0.43
CA THR A 693 -13.45 52.10 0.03
C THR A 693 -13.76 50.60 0.09
N VAL A 694 -12.75 49.73 -0.03
CA VAL A 694 -12.92 48.27 0.15
C VAL A 694 -13.23 47.94 1.61
N ASP A 695 -12.56 48.59 2.58
CA ASP A 695 -12.86 48.40 4.01
C ASP A 695 -14.26 48.90 4.39
N GLN A 696 -14.72 50.02 3.80
CA GLN A 696 -16.09 50.52 3.99
C GLN A 696 -17.15 49.60 3.36
N ILE A 697 -16.86 48.99 2.21
CA ILE A 697 -17.75 48.01 1.56
C ILE A 697 -17.75 46.70 2.35
N CYS A 698 -16.62 46.25 2.88
CA CYS A 698 -16.53 45.08 3.76
C CYS A 698 -17.32 45.30 5.07
N GLU A 699 -17.23 46.48 5.70
CA GLU A 699 -18.04 46.88 6.87
C GLU A 699 -19.55 46.95 6.54
N GLN A 700 -19.94 47.48 5.37
CA GLN A 700 -21.35 47.50 4.93
C GLN A 700 -21.90 46.09 4.64
N VAL A 701 -21.10 45.21 4.04
CA VAL A 701 -21.50 43.81 3.78
C VAL A 701 -21.56 43.00 5.08
N TRP A 702 -20.69 43.28 6.05
CA TRP A 702 -20.73 42.64 7.38
C TRP A 702 -21.92 43.11 8.23
N SER A 703 -22.30 44.39 8.15
CA SER A 703 -23.47 44.93 8.85
C SER A 703 -24.80 44.47 8.23
N LEU A 704 -24.88 44.32 6.89
CA LEU A 704 -26.04 43.72 6.21
C LEU A 704 -26.22 42.23 6.54
N ARG A 705 -25.13 41.48 6.78
CA ARG A 705 -25.20 40.08 7.27
C ARG A 705 -25.65 39.96 8.72
N LYS A 706 -25.25 40.90 9.60
CA LYS A 706 -25.75 40.95 10.99
C LYS A 706 -27.22 41.39 11.09
N GLY A 707 -27.71 42.21 10.15
CA GLY A 707 -29.11 42.62 10.07
C GLY A 707 -30.07 41.54 9.52
N ARG A 708 -29.58 40.65 8.64
CA ARG A 708 -30.39 39.56 8.06
C ARG A 708 -30.56 38.33 8.96
N ASN A 709 -29.65 38.11 9.92
CA ASN A 709 -29.77 37.02 10.91
C ASN A 709 -30.56 37.42 12.18
N ARG A 710 -31.21 38.59 12.19
CA ARG A 710 -32.01 39.07 13.33
C ARG A 710 -33.52 39.11 13.06
N ARG A 711 -34.00 38.51 11.96
CA ARG A 711 -35.43 38.49 11.58
C ARG A 711 -36.04 37.10 11.33
N THR A 712 -35.35 36.00 11.65
CA THR A 712 -35.92 34.64 11.58
C THR A 712 -35.48 33.78 12.76
N HIS A 713 -35.87 34.19 13.98
CA HIS A 713 -36.27 33.33 15.10
C HIS A 713 -36.34 34.17 16.38
N ASP A 714 -37.52 34.71 16.67
CA ASP A 714 -37.94 34.96 18.05
C ASP A 714 -39.44 34.68 18.13
N GLY A 715 -39.74 33.41 18.41
CA GLY A 715 -41.07 32.91 18.70
C GLY A 715 -41.00 32.11 19.99
N ARG A 716 -41.33 32.76 21.11
CA ARG A 716 -41.71 32.17 22.40
C ARG A 716 -42.60 33.19 23.14
N PRO A 717 -43.40 32.77 24.14
CA PRO A 717 -44.31 31.63 24.16
C PRO A 717 -45.74 32.09 24.55
N ALA A 718 -46.78 31.44 24.03
CA ALA A 718 -48.14 31.65 24.53
C ALA A 718 -48.46 30.59 25.61
N SER A 719 -48.83 31.06 26.80
CA SER A 719 -49.36 30.24 27.90
C SER A 719 -50.87 30.41 28.04
N ARG A 720 -51.55 29.29 28.32
CA ARG A 720 -52.87 29.09 28.97
C ARG A 720 -54.09 28.73 28.10
N VAL A 721 -54.34 27.42 28.10
CA VAL A 721 -55.57 26.58 28.13
C VAL A 721 -56.74 27.18 28.96
N PRO A 722 -58.03 26.69 28.97
CA PRO A 722 -58.81 25.75 28.12
C PRO A 722 -60.22 26.26 27.65
N ARG A 723 -60.89 25.54 26.72
CA ARG A 723 -62.20 24.83 26.91
C ARG A 723 -63.02 24.66 25.62
N SER A 724 -63.59 23.44 25.46
CA SER A 724 -64.88 23.03 24.83
C SER A 724 -65.18 23.48 23.39
N ALA A 725 -65.85 22.75 22.51
CA ALA A 725 -66.53 21.46 22.47
C ALA A 725 -66.93 21.25 20.98
N GLY A 726 -67.33 20.04 20.60
CA GLY A 726 -68.28 19.85 19.51
C GLY A 726 -67.74 19.13 18.27
N GLU A 727 -68.24 17.89 18.16
CA GLU A 727 -68.36 17.00 16.98
C GLU A 727 -67.13 16.29 16.44
#